data_AF-A0A353P2D6-F1
#
_entry.id   AF-A0A353P2D6-F1
#
_cell.length_a   1.000
_cell.length_b   1.000
_cell.length_c   1.000
_cell.angle_alpha   90.00
_cell.angle_beta   90.00
_cell.angle_gamma   90.00
#
_symmetry.space_group_name_H-M   'P 1'
#
loop_
_entity.id
_entity.type
_entity.pdbx_description
1 polymer ?
#
loop_
_entity_poly.entity_id
_entity_poly.type
_entity_poly.pdbx_seq_one_letter_code
_entity_poly.pdbx_strand_id
1 'polypeptide(L)'
;MSMYKKALFTAFVLFTANVFAATTTWIGGLNTNWAYSTNWNGGVPNSTRNVYITDVAPSSGNCMIYSGTNGVTTDLTMYNTGTKTNVTLTIQSGANLTVSPSNFDMGYYGTASNRSTLTIDENANLNISGYFLNGNRPGLQYINIGGTVSANTLGLYAAPGGNGRQFINFTSDKGKLIINGDITYTVNNYWAGTAILDRGAGSSDPQWGDTRGIVATYDSENNKTTITPIQETEIIPETTGYLPGDINGDKIVNLVDVSILALQYLDEPGQSITKLPWVDARNFNSGVLNDTTISQAVSAIGSSAKTLLLAEGTWQINNSIIIPENINLKFQQGAILNISDGKTVTINGPIETPVNQIFSGEGNVIFGSLVKDAYPQWWSQISGIDDTKACQAALDCGVKTIRFVPAVYSIDGVDRNLDNEGNMILYGGLRPASNTTLVFEPGAKLKAITNGEVGYSVIKIDNKNNVRVIAPTIEGERSTHTGTTGEFGMGILIQNASTNIIVKDANVYDCWGDGIFIGTHWNPPSDGVFVENSIFNNNRRNGCSVTNAKNVLFRKCTFSNSNGTSPQKGVDVEPDHATDFIQNIVFEDCYSYGNISTGFSIAKDGALDNPILVTFRGCTSKDDGFGFGVDQGPSNTNGGMVFISDCYVINPKTTGFACGWANLPITINGLNVISPNQSSQTSPEYGSGIVVYMGDSDRYAGNIMAKNVCVESTDDKALYAVCLKNDSSMANSGIENIDFEVTTNLPNDKRMFKNEGPFYGYCNVRFADEPVYDTTVSLNAAAAEKFIGQTITNKGAANDITISLTSAKSASKGSEFTFIVKAANGMTIDMTGFSLLPGNKTSYYSNITGSKLKIRSNGTNWFIVEQIGTWQ
;
A
#
# COMPACT_ATOMS: atom_id res chain seq x y z
N MET A 1 -44.04 72.95 -8.63
CA MET A 1 -44.45 73.58 -9.91
C MET A 1 -43.49 73.09 -10.99
N SER A 2 -44.04 72.80 -12.17
CA SER A 2 -43.48 72.13 -13.36
C SER A 2 -41.97 72.26 -13.68
N MET A 3 -41.34 71.10 -13.92
CA MET A 3 -40.90 70.62 -15.25
C MET A 3 -40.45 71.62 -16.35
N TYR A 4 -39.30 71.27 -16.96
CA TYR A 4 -38.92 71.38 -18.39
C TYR A 4 -38.49 72.75 -19.00
N LYS A 5 -37.22 72.89 -19.44
CA LYS A 5 -36.72 72.60 -20.82
C LYS A 5 -35.39 73.32 -21.19
N LYS A 6 -34.56 72.59 -21.95
CA LYS A 6 -33.61 73.00 -23.03
C LYS A 6 -32.23 73.58 -22.61
N ALA A 7 -31.12 72.86 -22.85
CA ALA A 7 -30.36 72.72 -24.12
C ALA A 7 -29.45 73.95 -24.38
N LEU A 8 -28.19 73.90 -24.83
CA LEU A 8 -27.45 72.96 -25.68
C LEU A 8 -25.94 73.37 -25.71
N PHE A 9 -25.04 72.43 -26.01
CA PHE A 9 -23.73 72.54 -26.74
C PHE A 9 -22.47 73.22 -26.15
N THR A 10 -21.42 72.41 -25.97
CA THR A 10 -20.17 72.52 -26.76
C THR A 10 -19.54 71.14 -26.89
N ALA A 11 -19.63 70.54 -28.08
CA ALA A 11 -18.95 69.32 -28.47
C ALA A 11 -17.73 69.71 -29.32
N PHE A 12 -16.52 69.39 -28.84
CA PHE A 12 -15.34 69.27 -29.68
C PHE A 12 -14.90 67.81 -29.66
N VAL A 13 -14.76 67.29 -30.87
CA VAL A 13 -14.66 65.88 -31.22
C VAL A 13 -13.27 65.33 -30.88
N LEU A 14 -13.21 64.34 -29.98
CA LEU A 14 -12.21 63.28 -30.04
C LEU A 14 -12.84 62.14 -30.81
N PHE A 15 -12.45 61.97 -32.08
CA PHE A 15 -12.58 60.69 -32.76
C PHE A 15 -11.62 59.72 -32.07
N THR A 16 -12.06 59.01 -31.04
CA THR A 16 -11.50 57.67 -30.81
C THR A 16 -12.27 56.78 -31.75
N ALA A 17 -11.61 56.35 -32.83
CA ALA A 17 -12.07 55.21 -33.60
C ALA A 17 -12.47 54.11 -32.60
N ASN A 18 -13.74 53.72 -32.59
CA ASN A 18 -14.09 52.40 -32.08
C ASN A 18 -13.37 51.43 -33.02
N VAL A 19 -12.11 51.11 -32.69
CA VAL A 19 -11.42 49.97 -33.27
C VAL A 19 -12.22 48.79 -32.76
N PHE A 20 -13.20 48.34 -33.55
CA PHE A 20 -13.82 47.05 -33.30
C PHE A 20 -12.68 46.03 -33.23
N ALA A 21 -12.52 45.38 -32.08
CA ALA A 21 -11.53 44.33 -31.90
C ALA A 21 -11.64 43.35 -33.08
N ALA A 22 -10.49 43.03 -33.70
CA ALA A 22 -10.50 42.21 -34.91
C ALA A 22 -11.08 40.83 -34.57
N THR A 23 -12.12 40.41 -35.27
CA THR A 23 -12.77 39.13 -34.99
C THR A 23 -11.94 37.98 -35.53
N THR A 24 -11.80 36.92 -34.73
CA THR A 24 -11.32 35.62 -35.18
C THR A 24 -12.35 34.55 -34.90
N THR A 25 -12.52 33.63 -35.84
CA THR A 25 -13.56 32.60 -35.80
C THR A 25 -12.94 31.21 -35.80
N TRP A 26 -13.40 30.37 -34.87
CA TRP A 26 -12.99 28.98 -34.79
C TRP A 26 -13.47 28.20 -36.02
N ILE A 27 -12.52 27.62 -36.74
CA ILE A 27 -12.76 26.73 -37.89
C ILE A 27 -12.17 25.32 -37.67
N GLY A 28 -11.53 25.11 -36.51
CA GLY A 28 -10.89 23.86 -36.14
C GLY A 28 -11.86 22.67 -36.09
N GLY A 29 -11.33 21.49 -36.47
CA GLY A 29 -12.02 20.20 -36.42
C GLY A 29 -12.28 19.67 -35.00
N LEU A 30 -12.84 18.46 -34.92
CA LEU A 30 -12.99 17.71 -33.66
C LEU A 30 -11.66 17.65 -32.90
N ASN A 31 -11.66 18.03 -31.62
CA ASN A 31 -10.52 17.97 -30.70
C ASN A 31 -9.27 18.74 -31.15
N THR A 32 -9.43 19.84 -31.89
CA THR A 32 -8.29 20.65 -32.34
C THR A 32 -7.91 21.73 -31.32
N ASN A 33 -6.61 22.03 -31.21
CA ASN A 33 -6.06 22.90 -30.17
C ASN A 33 -6.17 24.40 -30.53
N TRP A 34 -6.66 25.20 -29.58
CA TRP A 34 -6.73 26.67 -29.59
C TRP A 34 -5.43 27.34 -30.05
N ALA A 35 -4.27 26.79 -29.68
CA ALA A 35 -2.98 27.43 -29.95
C ALA A 35 -2.56 27.44 -31.44
N TYR A 36 -3.14 26.59 -32.29
CA TYR A 36 -2.73 26.49 -33.69
C TYR A 36 -3.49 27.48 -34.57
N SER A 37 -2.74 28.33 -35.28
CA SER A 37 -3.29 29.36 -36.17
C SER A 37 -4.18 28.82 -37.29
N THR A 38 -3.95 27.59 -37.74
CA THR A 38 -4.75 26.91 -38.78
C THR A 38 -6.18 26.62 -38.35
N ASN A 39 -6.46 26.64 -37.04
CA ASN A 39 -7.80 26.42 -36.48
C ASN A 39 -8.62 27.72 -36.38
N TRP A 40 -8.04 28.85 -36.79
CA TRP A 40 -8.65 30.16 -36.67
C TRP A 40 -8.72 30.88 -38.02
N ASN A 41 -9.93 31.23 -38.43
CA ASN A 41 -10.11 32.22 -39.48
C ASN A 41 -9.94 33.62 -38.89
N GLY A 42 -8.86 34.30 -39.28
CA GLY A 42 -8.44 35.57 -38.68
C GLY A 42 -7.16 35.45 -37.85
N GLY A 43 -6.72 34.23 -37.50
CA GLY A 43 -5.49 33.93 -36.73
C GLY A 43 -5.74 33.70 -35.23
N VAL A 44 -4.72 33.21 -34.49
CA VAL A 44 -4.87 32.86 -33.06
C VAL A 44 -5.38 34.06 -32.25
N PRO A 45 -6.33 33.84 -31.32
CA PRO A 45 -6.85 34.87 -30.43
C PRO A 45 -5.75 35.52 -29.58
N ASN A 46 -5.93 36.80 -29.29
CA ASN A 46 -5.11 37.56 -28.36
C ASN A 46 -5.94 38.70 -27.75
N SER A 47 -5.34 39.51 -26.88
CA SER A 47 -6.00 40.59 -26.14
C SER A 47 -6.63 41.71 -26.98
N THR A 48 -6.48 41.70 -28.31
CA THR A 48 -7.05 42.70 -29.23
C THR A 48 -8.15 42.15 -30.13
N ARG A 49 -8.54 40.88 -29.93
CA ARG A 49 -9.43 40.14 -30.84
C ARG A 49 -10.65 39.62 -30.12
N ASN A 50 -11.79 39.65 -30.80
CA ASN A 50 -13.01 38.97 -30.36
C ASN A 50 -12.99 37.53 -30.89
N VAL A 51 -13.35 36.56 -30.06
CA VAL A 51 -13.39 35.14 -30.41
C VAL A 51 -14.80 34.68 -30.63
N TYR A 52 -15.00 34.03 -31.77
CA TYR A 52 -16.26 33.39 -32.12
C TYR A 52 -16.08 31.89 -32.31
N ILE A 53 -16.76 31.09 -31.48
CA ILE A 53 -16.81 29.64 -31.62
C ILE A 53 -18.17 29.26 -32.19
N THR A 54 -18.18 28.61 -33.35
CA THR A 54 -19.36 28.52 -34.21
C THR A 54 -19.46 27.14 -34.85
N ASP A 55 -20.67 26.77 -35.25
CA ASP A 55 -20.98 25.53 -35.96
C ASP A 55 -21.13 25.70 -37.48
N VAL A 56 -20.75 26.87 -38.03
CA VAL A 56 -21.00 27.23 -39.44
C VAL A 56 -20.14 26.44 -40.43
N ALA A 57 -18.94 26.01 -40.05
CA ALA A 57 -18.08 25.21 -40.93
C ALA A 57 -18.33 23.70 -40.74
N PRO A 58 -18.21 22.87 -41.80
CA PRO A 58 -18.44 21.43 -41.72
C PRO A 58 -17.62 20.69 -40.65
N SER A 59 -16.50 21.27 -40.21
CA SER A 59 -15.63 20.75 -39.16
C SER A 59 -15.68 21.52 -37.83
N SER A 60 -16.28 22.71 -37.78
CA SER A 60 -16.24 23.56 -36.58
C SER A 60 -17.23 23.15 -35.49
N GLY A 61 -17.02 23.67 -34.28
CA GLY A 61 -17.91 23.49 -33.14
C GLY A 61 -17.33 22.72 -31.96
N ASN A 62 -16.06 22.28 -31.97
CA ASN A 62 -15.41 21.68 -30.81
C ASN A 62 -14.01 22.26 -30.60
N CYS A 63 -13.89 23.19 -29.67
CA CYS A 63 -12.64 23.90 -29.38
C CYS A 63 -11.99 23.37 -28.10
N MET A 64 -10.69 23.05 -28.15
CA MET A 64 -9.94 22.55 -27.00
C MET A 64 -8.77 23.49 -26.65
N ILE A 65 -8.64 23.85 -25.37
CA ILE A 65 -7.43 24.50 -24.84
C ILE A 65 -6.68 23.43 -24.04
N TYR A 66 -5.54 22.97 -24.57
CA TYR A 66 -4.74 21.91 -23.95
C TYR A 66 -3.86 22.42 -22.80
N SER A 67 -3.49 21.51 -21.91
CA SER A 67 -2.60 21.77 -20.76
C SER A 67 -1.39 22.63 -21.12
N GLY A 68 -1.04 23.60 -20.24
CA GLY A 68 0.06 24.53 -20.44
C GLY A 68 -0.21 25.68 -21.40
N THR A 69 -1.41 25.75 -22.02
CA THR A 69 -1.79 26.85 -22.91
C THR A 69 -2.42 28.01 -22.13
N ASN A 70 -1.98 29.24 -22.40
CA ASN A 70 -2.58 30.47 -21.87
C ASN A 70 -3.31 31.23 -22.99
N GLY A 71 -4.60 30.96 -23.15
CA GLY A 71 -5.46 31.67 -24.09
C GLY A 71 -5.81 33.07 -23.60
N VAL A 72 -5.86 34.05 -24.51
CA VAL A 72 -6.28 35.42 -24.21
C VAL A 72 -7.17 35.93 -25.35
N THR A 73 -8.27 36.61 -25.02
CA THR A 73 -9.18 37.25 -25.98
C THR A 73 -9.81 38.50 -25.38
N THR A 74 -10.24 39.43 -26.24
CA THR A 74 -10.98 40.65 -25.82
C THR A 74 -12.38 40.30 -25.33
N ASP A 75 -13.09 39.52 -26.14
CA ASP A 75 -14.48 39.08 -25.96
C ASP A 75 -14.59 37.64 -26.46
N LEU A 76 -15.49 36.83 -25.93
CA LEU A 76 -15.70 35.46 -26.40
C LEU A 76 -17.19 35.17 -26.53
N THR A 77 -17.60 34.70 -27.70
CA THR A 77 -18.98 34.27 -27.94
C THR A 77 -19.02 32.89 -28.57
N MET A 78 -19.80 31.99 -27.97
CA MET A 78 -20.19 30.71 -28.56
C MET A 78 -21.59 30.85 -29.17
N TYR A 79 -21.73 30.62 -30.48
CA TYR A 79 -23.01 30.77 -31.17
C TYR A 79 -23.35 29.63 -32.11
N ASN A 80 -24.65 29.32 -32.16
CA ASN A 80 -25.23 28.25 -32.97
C ASN A 80 -26.00 28.91 -34.13
N THR A 81 -25.38 28.98 -35.31
CA THR A 81 -25.93 29.67 -36.50
C THR A 81 -26.00 28.76 -37.74
N GLY A 82 -25.46 27.54 -37.67
CA GLY A 82 -25.40 26.56 -38.76
C GLY A 82 -26.42 25.43 -38.64
N THR A 83 -26.27 24.41 -39.50
CA THR A 83 -27.13 23.22 -39.55
C THR A 83 -26.78 22.15 -38.50
N LYS A 84 -25.80 22.41 -37.63
CA LYS A 84 -25.37 21.48 -36.57
C LYS A 84 -25.92 21.94 -35.23
N THR A 85 -26.23 20.99 -34.35
CA THR A 85 -26.98 21.32 -33.14
C THR A 85 -26.10 21.82 -31.99
N ASN A 86 -24.78 21.52 -31.95
CA ASN A 86 -23.96 21.67 -30.74
C ASN A 86 -22.61 22.40 -30.96
N VAL A 87 -22.24 23.32 -30.05
CA VAL A 87 -20.92 24.00 -29.99
C VAL A 87 -20.28 23.75 -28.63
N THR A 88 -18.99 23.40 -28.57
CA THR A 88 -18.27 23.08 -27.34
C THR A 88 -16.93 23.83 -27.21
N LEU A 89 -16.58 24.17 -25.97
CA LEU A 89 -15.27 24.66 -25.56
C LEU A 89 -14.82 23.88 -24.32
N THR A 90 -13.65 23.25 -24.36
CA THR A 90 -13.05 22.57 -23.20
C THR A 90 -11.71 23.19 -22.85
N ILE A 91 -11.51 23.53 -21.59
CA ILE A 91 -10.25 24.01 -21.02
C ILE A 91 -9.67 22.89 -20.15
N GLN A 92 -8.57 22.29 -20.60
CA GLN A 92 -7.99 21.13 -19.94
C GLN A 92 -7.14 21.49 -18.72
N SER A 93 -6.92 20.50 -17.86
CA SER A 93 -6.14 20.63 -16.63
C SER A 93 -4.79 21.32 -16.87
N GLY A 94 -4.50 22.38 -16.11
CA GLY A 94 -3.27 23.17 -16.26
C GLY A 94 -3.28 24.19 -17.41
N ALA A 95 -4.41 24.43 -18.08
CA ALA A 95 -4.58 25.51 -19.06
C ALA A 95 -5.33 26.71 -18.47
N ASN A 96 -5.13 27.89 -19.07
CA ASN A 96 -5.79 29.13 -18.66
C ASN A 96 -6.43 29.83 -19.86
N LEU A 97 -7.60 30.45 -19.68
CA LEU A 97 -8.21 31.36 -20.64
C LEU A 97 -8.55 32.68 -19.95
N THR A 98 -8.11 33.80 -20.52
CA THR A 98 -8.46 35.15 -20.05
C THR A 98 -9.28 35.88 -21.10
N VAL A 99 -10.46 36.35 -20.71
CA VAL A 99 -11.34 37.21 -21.51
C VAL A 99 -11.37 38.60 -20.90
N SER A 100 -10.72 39.56 -21.54
CA SER A 100 -10.55 40.91 -20.98
C SER A 100 -10.42 41.96 -22.10
N PRO A 101 -11.14 43.09 -22.03
CA PRO A 101 -11.94 43.57 -20.90
C PRO A 101 -13.43 43.14 -20.94
N SER A 102 -13.83 42.34 -21.92
CA SER A 102 -15.24 42.12 -22.24
C SER A 102 -15.80 40.80 -21.68
N ASN A 103 -16.76 40.19 -22.37
CA ASN A 103 -17.68 39.20 -21.83
C ASN A 103 -17.37 37.80 -22.36
N PHE A 104 -17.85 36.79 -21.64
CA PHE A 104 -17.93 35.43 -22.13
C PHE A 104 -19.41 35.06 -22.29
N ASP A 105 -19.85 34.89 -23.53
CA ASP A 105 -21.23 34.64 -23.91
C ASP A 105 -21.43 33.25 -24.53
N MET A 106 -22.55 32.61 -24.23
CA MET A 106 -22.97 31.33 -24.80
C MET A 106 -24.40 31.42 -25.37
N GLY A 107 -24.71 30.60 -26.37
CA GLY A 107 -26.07 30.42 -26.88
C GLY A 107 -26.61 31.55 -27.77
N TYR A 108 -25.76 32.36 -28.38
CA TYR A 108 -26.20 33.40 -29.32
C TYR A 108 -26.84 32.77 -30.59
N TYR A 109 -27.97 33.33 -31.05
CA TYR A 109 -28.68 32.98 -32.30
C TYR A 109 -29.23 31.55 -32.46
N GLY A 110 -29.22 30.74 -31.39
CA GLY A 110 -29.74 29.37 -31.40
C GLY A 110 -31.29 29.26 -31.40
N THR A 111 -31.77 28.05 -31.62
CA THR A 111 -33.13 27.57 -31.37
C THR A 111 -33.18 26.75 -30.08
N ALA A 112 -34.38 26.41 -29.57
CA ALA A 112 -34.56 25.66 -28.33
C ALA A 112 -33.88 24.27 -28.30
N SER A 113 -33.49 23.72 -29.46
CA SER A 113 -32.78 22.44 -29.59
C SER A 113 -31.27 22.58 -29.73
N ASN A 114 -30.74 23.80 -29.89
CA ASN A 114 -29.31 24.04 -30.00
C ASN A 114 -28.62 24.02 -28.64
N ARG A 115 -27.40 23.46 -28.58
CA ARG A 115 -26.61 23.29 -27.36
C ARG A 115 -25.27 24.02 -27.46
N SER A 116 -24.89 24.71 -26.40
CA SER A 116 -23.55 25.24 -26.16
C SER A 116 -23.00 24.62 -24.88
N THR A 117 -21.81 24.01 -24.92
CA THR A 117 -21.20 23.33 -23.76
C THR A 117 -19.81 23.89 -23.46
N LEU A 118 -19.61 24.38 -22.24
CA LEU A 118 -18.33 24.79 -21.70
C LEU A 118 -17.88 23.76 -20.66
N THR A 119 -16.67 23.24 -20.77
CA THR A 119 -16.07 22.34 -19.77
C THR A 119 -14.73 22.90 -19.30
N ILE A 120 -14.55 22.98 -17.98
CA ILE A 120 -13.31 23.41 -17.33
C ILE A 120 -12.83 22.26 -16.45
N ASP A 121 -11.75 21.58 -16.82
CA ASP A 121 -11.19 20.47 -16.04
C ASP A 121 -10.60 20.95 -14.69
N GLU A 122 -10.39 20.02 -13.75
CA GLU A 122 -9.65 20.32 -12.52
C GLU A 122 -8.30 21.01 -12.81
N ASN A 123 -7.94 22.01 -12.01
CA ASN A 123 -6.73 22.82 -12.17
C ASN A 123 -6.67 23.69 -13.44
N ALA A 124 -7.75 23.84 -14.20
CA ALA A 124 -7.85 24.83 -15.27
C ALA A 124 -8.48 26.15 -14.76
N ASN A 125 -8.17 27.28 -15.42
CA ASN A 125 -8.73 28.58 -15.04
C ASN A 125 -9.37 29.33 -16.21
N LEU A 126 -10.53 29.94 -15.96
CA LEU A 126 -11.20 30.89 -16.85
C LEU A 126 -11.39 32.23 -16.13
N ASN A 127 -10.73 33.28 -16.61
CA ASN A 127 -10.78 34.62 -16.01
C ASN A 127 -11.48 35.60 -16.95
N ILE A 128 -12.56 36.24 -16.50
CA ILE A 128 -13.41 37.10 -17.32
C ILE A 128 -13.52 38.48 -16.65
N SER A 129 -13.21 39.54 -17.38
CA SER A 129 -13.28 40.91 -16.83
C SER A 129 -14.68 41.52 -16.87
N GLY A 130 -15.57 41.02 -17.73
CA GLY A 130 -16.95 41.47 -17.88
C GLY A 130 -17.97 40.45 -17.36
N TYR A 131 -19.07 40.31 -18.11
CA TYR A 131 -20.14 39.35 -17.82
C TYR A 131 -19.72 37.93 -18.18
N PHE A 132 -19.90 37.00 -17.24
CA PHE A 132 -19.98 35.58 -17.52
C PHE A 132 -21.43 35.19 -17.72
N LEU A 133 -21.74 34.74 -18.94
CA LEU A 133 -23.07 34.48 -19.44
C LEU A 133 -23.91 35.75 -19.56
N ASN A 134 -24.69 35.82 -20.63
CA ASN A 134 -25.69 36.87 -20.83
C ASN A 134 -27.06 36.19 -20.87
N GLY A 135 -27.95 36.55 -19.95
CA GLY A 135 -29.14 35.77 -19.66
C GLY A 135 -30.18 35.71 -20.81
N ASN A 136 -30.17 36.62 -21.76
CA ASN A 136 -31.19 36.68 -22.82
C ASN A 136 -30.78 35.92 -24.10
N ARG A 137 -30.60 34.60 -24.01
CA ARG A 137 -30.07 33.77 -25.12
C ARG A 137 -30.91 32.51 -25.39
N PRO A 138 -31.31 32.21 -26.65
CA PRO A 138 -32.33 31.20 -26.99
C PRO A 138 -31.86 29.73 -27.12
N GLY A 139 -30.62 29.39 -26.74
CA GLY A 139 -30.11 28.00 -26.78
C GLY A 139 -29.85 27.40 -25.39
N LEU A 140 -29.78 26.07 -25.29
CA LEU A 140 -29.40 25.37 -24.06
C LEU A 140 -27.90 25.55 -23.79
N GLN A 141 -27.55 25.97 -22.58
CA GLN A 141 -26.18 26.28 -22.18
C GLN A 141 -25.76 25.34 -21.04
N TYR A 142 -24.75 24.51 -21.25
CA TYR A 142 -24.20 23.59 -20.26
C TYR A 142 -22.82 24.06 -19.84
N ILE A 143 -22.61 24.25 -18.54
CA ILE A 143 -21.38 24.75 -17.96
C ILE A 143 -20.89 23.73 -16.93
N ASN A 144 -19.82 23.00 -17.26
CA ASN A 144 -19.19 21.97 -16.43
C ASN A 144 -17.92 22.53 -15.78
N ILE A 145 -17.90 22.65 -14.45
CA ILE A 145 -16.84 23.31 -13.69
C ILE A 145 -16.15 22.30 -12.76
N GLY A 146 -14.96 21.83 -13.17
CA GLY A 146 -14.00 21.15 -12.30
C GLY A 146 -12.85 22.05 -11.83
N GLY A 147 -12.53 23.10 -12.59
CA GLY A 147 -11.52 24.12 -12.27
C GLY A 147 -12.11 25.42 -11.71
N THR A 148 -11.40 26.54 -11.89
CA THR A 148 -11.85 27.86 -11.38
C THR A 148 -12.34 28.77 -12.51
N VAL A 149 -13.54 29.33 -12.36
CA VAL A 149 -14.06 30.42 -13.20
C VAL A 149 -14.13 31.68 -12.34
N SER A 150 -13.56 32.80 -12.80
CA SER A 150 -13.65 34.11 -12.15
C SER A 150 -14.25 35.13 -13.11
N ALA A 151 -15.25 35.88 -12.69
CA ALA A 151 -15.90 36.89 -13.53
C ALA A 151 -16.30 38.15 -12.73
N ASN A 152 -16.45 39.29 -13.42
CA ASN A 152 -16.92 40.51 -12.75
C ASN A 152 -18.42 40.48 -12.46
N THR A 153 -19.22 39.86 -13.33
CA THR A 153 -20.67 39.76 -13.14
C THR A 153 -21.18 38.46 -13.72
N LEU A 154 -22.23 37.89 -13.12
CA LEU A 154 -22.91 36.69 -13.58
C LEU A 154 -24.27 37.05 -14.18
N GLY A 155 -24.49 36.75 -15.45
CA GLY A 155 -25.77 37.01 -16.12
C GLY A 155 -26.70 35.79 -16.07
N LEU A 156 -27.65 35.81 -15.12
CA LEU A 156 -28.68 34.78 -14.96
C LEU A 156 -30.04 35.29 -15.45
N TYR A 157 -30.75 34.52 -16.27
CA TYR A 157 -32.12 34.87 -16.67
C TYR A 157 -32.90 33.61 -17.07
N ALA A 158 -34.15 33.52 -16.60
CA ALA A 158 -35.13 32.56 -17.10
C ALA A 158 -36.02 33.29 -18.10
N ALA A 159 -35.84 33.03 -19.40
CA ALA A 159 -36.75 33.59 -20.40
C ALA A 159 -38.17 33.05 -20.17
N PRO A 160 -39.20 33.92 -20.03
CA PRO A 160 -40.59 33.47 -20.02
C PRO A 160 -40.88 32.80 -21.36
N GLY A 161 -41.04 31.47 -21.37
CA GLY A 161 -41.26 30.70 -22.60
C GLY A 161 -40.24 29.60 -22.92
N GLY A 162 -39.25 29.33 -22.06
CA GLY A 162 -38.57 28.03 -22.00
C GLY A 162 -37.47 27.73 -23.04
N ASN A 163 -37.09 28.68 -23.91
CA ASN A 163 -36.16 28.37 -25.01
C ASN A 163 -34.67 28.49 -24.66
N GLY A 164 -34.27 29.16 -23.58
CA GLY A 164 -32.86 29.34 -23.20
C GLY A 164 -32.60 29.09 -21.72
N ARG A 165 -32.12 27.88 -21.38
CA ARG A 165 -31.80 27.49 -19.99
C ARG A 165 -30.30 27.34 -19.81
N GLN A 166 -29.81 27.79 -18.65
CA GLN A 166 -28.44 27.63 -18.20
C GLN A 166 -28.36 26.49 -17.18
N PHE A 167 -27.49 25.52 -17.43
CA PHE A 167 -27.22 24.37 -16.58
C PHE A 167 -25.78 24.48 -16.10
N ILE A 168 -25.61 24.75 -14.80
CA ILE A 168 -24.29 24.82 -14.17
C ILE A 168 -24.10 23.52 -13.38
N ASN A 169 -23.01 22.82 -13.66
CA ASN A 169 -22.68 21.53 -13.09
C ASN A 169 -21.24 21.57 -12.58
N PHE A 170 -21.03 21.26 -11.31
CA PHE A 170 -19.69 21.17 -10.73
C PHE A 170 -19.21 19.72 -10.82
N THR A 171 -18.26 19.46 -11.71
CA THR A 171 -17.80 18.09 -12.01
C THR A 171 -16.73 17.58 -11.05
N SER A 172 -16.33 18.40 -10.08
CA SER A 172 -15.32 18.09 -9.06
C SER A 172 -15.59 18.92 -7.80
N ASP A 173 -15.18 18.38 -6.66
CA ASP A 173 -15.15 19.06 -5.35
C ASP A 173 -14.27 20.33 -5.35
N LYS A 174 -13.33 20.42 -6.30
CA LYS A 174 -12.44 21.57 -6.48
C LYS A 174 -13.00 22.67 -7.38
N GLY A 175 -14.14 22.45 -8.03
CA GLY A 175 -14.74 23.41 -8.95
C GLY A 175 -15.22 24.68 -8.23
N LYS A 176 -14.91 25.86 -8.77
CA LYS A 176 -15.26 27.16 -8.17
C LYS A 176 -15.72 28.17 -9.21
N LEU A 177 -16.78 28.93 -8.90
CA LEU A 177 -17.21 30.11 -9.64
C LEU A 177 -17.13 31.34 -8.73
N ILE A 178 -16.31 32.32 -9.09
CA ILE A 178 -16.02 33.51 -8.27
C ILE A 178 -16.54 34.75 -8.99
N ILE A 179 -17.44 35.50 -8.35
CA ILE A 179 -18.07 36.70 -8.90
C ILE A 179 -17.79 37.91 -8.00
N ASN A 180 -17.54 39.08 -8.58
CA ASN A 180 -17.40 40.32 -7.80
C ASN A 180 -18.75 40.81 -7.24
N GLY A 181 -18.73 41.34 -6.02
CA GLY A 181 -19.90 41.81 -5.28
C GLY A 181 -20.59 40.72 -4.46
N ASP A 182 -21.50 41.12 -3.58
CA ASP A 182 -22.40 40.20 -2.89
C ASP A 182 -23.58 39.84 -3.78
N ILE A 183 -23.52 38.65 -4.38
CA ILE A 183 -24.61 38.12 -5.21
C ILE A 183 -25.31 36.92 -4.56
N THR A 184 -25.09 36.66 -3.27
CA THR A 184 -25.64 35.49 -2.56
C THR A 184 -27.15 35.39 -2.67
N TYR A 185 -27.86 36.50 -2.42
CA TYR A 185 -29.31 36.60 -2.59
C TYR A 185 -29.76 36.28 -4.03
N THR A 186 -29.00 36.75 -5.03
CA THR A 186 -29.28 36.50 -6.45
C THR A 186 -29.14 35.01 -6.74
N VAL A 187 -28.02 34.39 -6.38
CA VAL A 187 -27.79 32.95 -6.59
C VAL A 187 -28.87 32.10 -5.92
N ASN A 188 -29.20 32.41 -4.66
CA ASN A 188 -30.18 31.65 -3.88
C ASN A 188 -31.60 31.72 -4.46
N ASN A 189 -32.05 32.89 -4.94
CA ASN A 189 -33.38 33.03 -5.54
C ASN A 189 -33.46 32.40 -6.94
N TYR A 190 -32.40 32.52 -7.75
CA TYR A 190 -32.40 31.97 -9.11
C TYR A 190 -32.20 30.44 -9.14
N TRP A 191 -31.53 29.88 -8.12
CA TRP A 191 -31.50 28.46 -7.81
C TRP A 191 -32.91 27.92 -7.51
N ALA A 192 -33.65 28.58 -6.63
CA ALA A 192 -35.02 28.19 -6.28
C ALA A 192 -36.05 28.45 -7.40
N GLY A 193 -35.68 29.26 -8.41
CA GLY A 193 -36.62 29.94 -9.31
C GLY A 193 -36.46 29.68 -10.81
N THR A 194 -35.85 28.57 -11.24
CA THR A 194 -35.77 28.07 -12.65
C THR A 194 -34.64 28.57 -13.57
N ALA A 195 -33.69 29.39 -13.12
CA ALA A 195 -32.60 29.90 -13.98
C ALA A 195 -31.25 29.18 -13.79
N ILE A 196 -30.98 28.66 -12.59
CA ILE A 196 -29.88 27.72 -12.33
C ILE A 196 -30.54 26.37 -12.00
N LEU A 197 -30.35 25.39 -12.88
CA LEU A 197 -30.80 24.03 -12.63
C LEU A 197 -29.59 23.18 -12.24
N ASP A 198 -29.71 22.50 -11.11
CA ASP A 198 -28.88 21.38 -10.65
C ASP A 198 -29.81 20.18 -10.39
N ARG A 199 -29.27 18.96 -10.38
CA ARG A 199 -30.06 17.72 -10.53
C ARG A 199 -31.10 17.47 -9.43
N GLY A 200 -31.05 18.23 -8.34
CA GLY A 200 -32.13 18.32 -7.34
C GLY A 200 -33.49 18.82 -7.89
N ALA A 201 -33.52 19.42 -9.08
CA ALA A 201 -34.74 19.92 -9.74
C ALA A 201 -34.95 19.33 -11.16
N GLY A 202 -35.23 18.03 -11.23
CA GLY A 202 -36.12 17.43 -12.24
C GLY A 202 -35.80 17.57 -13.74
N SER A 203 -34.69 17.00 -14.23
CA SER A 203 -34.56 16.69 -15.66
C SER A 203 -33.85 15.35 -15.92
N SER A 204 -34.35 14.58 -16.88
CA SER A 204 -33.89 13.22 -17.24
C SER A 204 -32.85 13.21 -18.37
N ASP A 205 -32.09 14.30 -18.58
CA ASP A 205 -31.06 14.36 -19.64
C ASP A 205 -29.79 13.61 -19.22
N PRO A 206 -29.40 12.53 -19.95
CA PRO A 206 -28.25 11.69 -19.59
C PRO A 206 -26.87 12.35 -19.76
N GLN A 207 -26.78 13.58 -20.29
CA GLN A 207 -25.51 14.33 -20.41
C GLN A 207 -25.26 15.29 -19.23
N TRP A 208 -26.10 15.25 -18.19
CA TRP A 208 -25.98 16.07 -16.99
C TRP A 208 -25.21 15.34 -15.87
N GLY A 209 -24.38 16.06 -15.11
CA GLY A 209 -23.53 15.51 -14.04
C GLY A 209 -24.23 15.24 -12.69
N ASP A 210 -23.42 14.92 -11.68
CA ASP A 210 -23.84 14.35 -10.38
C ASP A 210 -23.89 15.35 -9.21
N THR A 211 -23.74 16.66 -9.44
CA THR A 211 -23.84 17.67 -8.36
C THR A 211 -25.22 17.62 -7.69
N ARG A 212 -25.26 17.79 -6.36
CA ARG A 212 -26.48 17.67 -5.53
C ARG A 212 -26.82 18.96 -4.76
N GLY A 213 -26.27 20.09 -5.18
CA GLY A 213 -26.40 21.37 -4.49
C GLY A 213 -25.22 22.32 -4.74
N ILE A 214 -25.45 23.62 -4.60
CA ILE A 214 -24.41 24.66 -4.60
C ILE A 214 -24.51 25.54 -3.36
N VAL A 215 -23.38 26.08 -2.91
CA VAL A 215 -23.28 27.08 -1.84
C VAL A 215 -22.66 28.35 -2.39
N ALA A 216 -23.24 29.51 -2.06
CA ALA A 216 -22.68 30.82 -2.36
C ALA A 216 -22.22 31.49 -1.06
N THR A 217 -20.92 31.73 -0.94
CA THR A 217 -20.30 32.39 0.23
C THR A 217 -19.75 33.74 -0.17
N TYR A 218 -20.21 34.81 0.49
CA TYR A 218 -19.70 36.17 0.27
C TYR A 218 -18.55 36.49 1.21
N ASP A 219 -17.43 36.88 0.63
CA ASP A 219 -16.27 37.45 1.29
C ASP A 219 -16.32 38.98 1.19
N SER A 220 -16.62 39.62 2.32
CA SER A 220 -16.76 41.07 2.42
C SER A 220 -15.42 41.82 2.39
N GLU A 221 -14.30 41.16 2.71
CA GLU A 221 -12.98 41.77 2.66
C GLU A 221 -12.51 41.94 1.22
N ASN A 222 -12.79 40.95 0.38
CA ASN A 222 -12.39 40.94 -1.03
C ASN A 222 -13.52 41.38 -1.99
N ASN A 223 -14.72 41.65 -1.47
CA ASN A 223 -15.92 41.99 -2.24
C ASN A 223 -16.20 40.97 -3.35
N LYS A 224 -16.21 39.68 -2.99
CA LYS A 224 -16.39 38.55 -3.91
C LYS A 224 -17.34 37.50 -3.34
N THR A 225 -18.24 36.98 -4.15
CA THR A 225 -18.99 35.75 -3.85
C THR A 225 -18.31 34.56 -4.52
N THR A 226 -18.04 33.51 -3.76
CA THR A 226 -17.57 32.21 -4.27
C THR A 226 -18.72 31.22 -4.24
N ILE A 227 -18.98 30.57 -5.38
CA ILE A 227 -19.98 29.53 -5.56
C ILE A 227 -19.27 28.20 -5.75
N THR A 228 -19.58 27.22 -4.91
CA THR A 228 -18.97 25.87 -4.90
C THR A 228 -20.04 24.80 -4.87
N PRO A 229 -19.74 23.55 -5.27
CA PRO A 229 -20.63 22.43 -4.97
C PRO A 229 -20.75 22.28 -3.45
N ILE A 230 -21.93 21.85 -2.99
CA ILE A 230 -22.07 21.37 -1.62
C ILE A 230 -21.28 20.06 -1.51
N GLN A 231 -20.20 20.08 -0.72
CA GLN A 231 -19.49 18.86 -0.34
C GLN A 231 -20.43 18.00 0.50
N GLU A 232 -20.39 16.67 0.37
CA GLU A 232 -21.14 15.74 1.24
C GLU A 232 -20.87 15.97 2.75
N THR A 233 -19.86 16.78 3.09
CA THR A 233 -19.40 17.09 4.44
C THR A 233 -19.58 18.55 4.87
N GLU A 234 -20.06 19.48 4.03
CA GLU A 234 -20.25 20.89 4.44
C GLU A 234 -21.71 21.20 4.79
N ILE A 235 -21.96 21.25 6.10
CA ILE A 235 -23.16 21.80 6.71
C ILE A 235 -23.24 23.29 6.35
N ILE A 236 -24.22 23.67 5.52
CA ILE A 236 -24.66 25.07 5.43
C ILE A 236 -25.10 25.50 6.84
N PRO A 237 -24.62 26.64 7.37
CA PRO A 237 -25.05 27.10 8.68
C PRO A 237 -26.53 27.46 8.65
N GLU A 238 -27.38 26.55 9.11
CA GLU A 238 -28.78 26.85 9.43
C GLU A 238 -28.85 27.57 10.77
N THR A 239 -28.61 28.87 10.74
CA THR A 239 -29.24 29.75 11.71
C THR A 239 -30.74 29.80 11.42
N THR A 240 -31.50 29.37 12.43
CA THR A 240 -32.93 29.57 12.69
C THR A 240 -33.93 28.76 11.87
N GLY A 241 -34.31 27.61 12.45
CA GLY A 241 -35.67 27.41 12.96
C GLY A 241 -36.68 26.82 11.98
N TYR A 242 -37.16 25.62 12.33
CA TYR A 242 -38.48 25.10 11.96
C TYR A 242 -39.48 26.21 11.66
N LEU A 243 -40.00 26.25 10.42
CA LEU A 243 -41.21 27.01 10.13
C LEU A 243 -42.37 26.30 10.87
N PRO A 244 -43.14 26.99 11.73
CA PRO A 244 -44.32 26.41 12.34
C PRO A 244 -45.31 25.98 11.23
N GLY A 245 -45.49 24.66 11.04
CA GLY A 245 -46.41 24.09 10.04
C GLY A 245 -45.78 23.22 8.95
N ASP A 246 -44.46 23.10 8.89
CA ASP A 246 -43.75 22.17 7.99
C ASP A 246 -43.60 20.81 8.69
N ILE A 247 -44.40 19.83 8.27
CA ILE A 247 -44.51 18.53 8.95
C ILE A 247 -43.59 17.49 8.31
N ASN A 248 -43.34 17.61 7.00
CA ASN A 248 -42.51 16.65 6.28
C ASN A 248 -41.00 17.02 6.30
N GLY A 249 -40.64 18.18 6.85
CA GLY A 249 -39.26 18.63 7.02
C GLY A 249 -38.60 19.06 5.71
N ASP A 250 -39.39 19.37 4.69
CA ASP A 250 -38.91 19.84 3.38
C ASP A 250 -38.63 21.36 3.34
N LYS A 251 -38.85 22.05 4.46
CA LYS A 251 -38.67 23.51 4.63
C LYS A 251 -39.65 24.35 3.81
N ILE A 252 -40.76 23.76 3.35
CA ILE A 252 -41.81 24.41 2.56
C ILE A 252 -43.18 24.02 3.13
N VAL A 253 -43.87 24.92 3.83
CA VAL A 253 -45.27 24.69 4.23
C VAL A 253 -46.16 24.63 2.98
N ASN A 254 -46.54 23.42 2.57
CA ASN A 254 -47.28 23.17 1.34
C ASN A 254 -48.51 22.28 1.54
N LEU A 255 -49.23 21.99 0.46
CA LEU A 255 -50.46 21.17 0.50
C LEU A 255 -50.19 19.75 1.03
N VAL A 256 -48.96 19.24 0.92
CA VAL A 256 -48.53 17.98 1.50
C VAL A 256 -48.53 18.10 3.03
N ASP A 257 -47.99 19.16 3.62
CA ASP A 257 -48.04 19.37 5.08
C ASP A 257 -49.46 19.56 5.60
N VAL A 258 -50.29 20.29 4.86
CA VAL A 258 -51.72 20.44 5.17
C VAL A 258 -52.44 19.09 5.05
N SER A 259 -52.05 18.23 4.11
CA SER A 259 -52.62 16.89 3.95
C SER A 259 -52.14 15.91 5.03
N ILE A 260 -50.92 16.06 5.53
CA ILE A 260 -50.38 15.28 6.65
C ILE A 260 -51.04 15.71 7.97
N LEU A 261 -51.23 17.02 8.17
CA LEU A 261 -52.06 17.56 9.26
C LEU A 261 -53.51 17.08 9.16
N ALA A 262 -54.09 17.08 7.97
CA ALA A 262 -55.45 16.56 7.75
C ALA A 262 -55.54 15.06 8.02
N LEU A 263 -54.50 14.27 7.71
CA LEU A 263 -54.42 12.85 8.06
C LEU A 263 -54.19 12.61 9.57
N GLN A 264 -53.51 13.51 10.27
CA GLN A 264 -53.38 13.49 11.73
C GLN A 264 -54.68 13.89 12.47
N TYR A 265 -55.55 14.67 11.84
CA TYR A 265 -56.80 15.16 12.44
C TYR A 265 -58.09 14.47 11.95
N LEU A 266 -58.01 13.53 11.01
CA LEU A 266 -59.16 12.77 10.50
C LEU A 266 -59.35 11.38 11.11
N ASP A 267 -58.47 10.94 12.01
CA ASP A 267 -58.72 9.73 12.79
C ASP A 267 -59.38 10.12 14.13
N GLU A 268 -60.56 9.55 14.38
CA GLU A 268 -61.24 9.59 15.68
C GLU A 268 -60.30 9.18 16.83
N PRO A 269 -60.55 9.64 18.07
CA PRO A 269 -59.73 9.27 19.22
C PRO A 269 -59.82 7.75 19.46
N GLY A 270 -58.86 6.98 18.94
CA GLY A 270 -58.82 5.55 19.15
C GLY A 270 -57.84 4.69 18.34
N GLN A 271 -57.54 4.96 17.06
CA GLN A 271 -56.68 4.13 16.18
C GLN A 271 -56.24 4.94 14.93
N SER A 272 -55.04 4.86 14.32
CA SER A 272 -53.83 4.05 14.57
C SER A 272 -52.61 4.54 13.77
N ILE A 273 -51.45 4.60 14.42
CA ILE A 273 -50.08 4.82 13.90
C ILE A 273 -49.66 3.71 12.88
N THR A 274 -50.56 2.77 12.55
CA THR A 274 -50.29 1.57 11.74
C THR A 274 -50.21 1.84 10.23
N LYS A 275 -50.59 3.00 9.68
CA LYS A 275 -50.56 3.22 8.22
C LYS A 275 -49.29 3.84 7.64
N LEU A 276 -48.49 4.56 8.43
CA LEU A 276 -47.26 5.19 7.94
C LEU A 276 -46.15 4.13 7.74
N PRO A 277 -45.28 4.26 6.71
CA PRO A 277 -44.16 3.33 6.50
C PRO A 277 -43.04 3.49 7.55
N TRP A 278 -43.14 4.52 8.39
CA TRP A 278 -42.21 4.84 9.47
C TRP A 278 -42.97 5.21 10.76
N VAL A 279 -42.27 5.14 11.88
CA VAL A 279 -42.73 5.50 13.22
C VAL A 279 -41.66 6.37 13.88
N ASP A 280 -42.03 7.58 14.33
CA ASP A 280 -41.17 8.41 15.18
C ASP A 280 -41.29 7.95 16.64
N ALA A 281 -40.17 7.57 17.24
CA ALA A 281 -40.13 7.08 18.62
C ALA A 281 -40.67 8.11 19.63
N ARG A 282 -40.56 9.42 19.36
CA ARG A 282 -41.05 10.49 20.27
C ARG A 282 -42.56 10.50 20.44
N ASN A 283 -43.31 9.86 19.55
CA ASN A 283 -44.76 9.73 19.69
C ASN A 283 -45.18 8.80 20.84
N PHE A 284 -44.22 8.13 21.48
CA PHE A 284 -44.43 7.25 22.61
C PHE A 284 -43.88 7.87 23.91
N ASN A 285 -44.36 7.39 25.05
CA ASN A 285 -43.87 7.78 26.38
C ASN A 285 -43.68 9.30 26.58
N SER A 286 -44.63 10.10 26.07
CA SER A 286 -44.60 11.58 26.14
C SER A 286 -43.32 12.23 25.57
N GLY A 287 -42.65 11.58 24.60
CA GLY A 287 -41.48 12.14 23.93
C GLY A 287 -40.17 12.08 24.71
N VAL A 288 -40.14 11.41 25.86
CA VAL A 288 -38.91 11.24 26.65
C VAL A 288 -37.90 10.41 25.86
N LEU A 289 -36.63 10.81 25.78
CA LEU A 289 -35.60 10.10 25.01
C LEU A 289 -34.96 8.98 25.85
N ASN A 290 -35.58 7.81 25.95
CA ASN A 290 -35.06 6.68 26.73
C ASN A 290 -35.46 5.29 26.19
N ASP A 291 -34.92 4.22 26.80
CA ASP A 291 -35.20 2.82 26.43
C ASP A 291 -36.68 2.43 26.52
N THR A 292 -37.43 3.00 27.46
CA THR A 292 -38.88 2.74 27.59
C THR A 292 -39.64 3.26 26.38
N THR A 293 -39.30 4.46 25.89
CA THR A 293 -39.89 5.06 24.69
C THR A 293 -39.63 4.22 23.45
N ILE A 294 -38.37 3.79 23.25
CA ILE A 294 -38.00 2.92 22.14
C ILE A 294 -38.75 1.59 22.21
N SER A 295 -38.83 0.98 23.40
CA SER A 295 -39.51 -0.31 23.60
C SER A 295 -41.01 -0.24 23.31
N GLN A 296 -41.67 0.87 23.66
CA GLN A 296 -43.07 1.11 23.32
C GLN A 296 -43.27 1.29 21.81
N ALA A 297 -42.39 2.04 21.15
CA ALA A 297 -42.44 2.23 19.70
C ALA A 297 -42.24 0.90 18.94
N VAL A 298 -41.26 0.09 19.35
CA VAL A 298 -41.03 -1.25 18.82
C VAL A 298 -42.25 -2.14 19.01
N SER A 299 -42.86 -2.13 20.21
CA SER A 299 -44.07 -2.91 20.50
C SER A 299 -45.26 -2.49 19.64
N ALA A 300 -45.40 -1.20 19.36
CA ALA A 300 -46.47 -0.65 18.52
C ALA A 300 -46.30 -0.99 17.02
N ILE A 301 -45.06 -1.13 16.54
CA ILE A 301 -44.77 -1.63 15.18
C ILE A 301 -45.17 -3.11 15.05
N GLY A 302 -44.95 -3.91 16.10
CA GLY A 302 -45.28 -5.32 16.13
C GLY A 302 -44.55 -6.11 15.04
N SER A 303 -45.27 -6.98 14.33
CA SER A 303 -44.72 -7.82 13.25
C SER A 303 -44.62 -7.11 11.89
N SER A 304 -45.02 -5.84 11.78
CA SER A 304 -44.99 -5.11 10.51
C SER A 304 -43.57 -4.67 10.14
N ALA A 305 -43.23 -4.65 8.86
CA ALA A 305 -41.96 -4.07 8.40
C ALA A 305 -42.07 -2.53 8.34
N LYS A 306 -41.29 -1.81 9.16
CA LYS A 306 -41.34 -0.34 9.25
C LYS A 306 -39.98 0.27 9.57
N THR A 307 -39.82 1.56 9.26
CA THR A 307 -38.68 2.35 9.76
C THR A 307 -39.00 2.93 11.14
N LEU A 308 -38.12 2.75 12.12
CA LEU A 308 -38.17 3.43 13.41
C LEU A 308 -37.19 4.61 13.38
N LEU A 309 -37.71 5.84 13.48
CA LEU A 309 -36.91 7.06 13.52
C LEU A 309 -36.57 7.43 14.96
N LEU A 310 -35.28 7.59 15.26
CA LEU A 310 -34.78 8.23 16.46
C LEU A 310 -34.42 9.68 16.14
N ALA A 311 -35.16 10.61 16.75
CA ALA A 311 -34.91 12.03 16.60
C ALA A 311 -33.62 12.48 17.32
N GLU A 312 -33.15 13.68 16.96
CA GLU A 312 -31.97 14.31 17.57
C GLU A 312 -32.04 14.32 19.11
N GLY A 313 -30.89 14.13 19.76
CA GLY A 313 -30.76 14.11 21.21
C GLY A 313 -30.20 12.80 21.77
N THR A 314 -29.90 12.81 23.06
CA THR A 314 -29.30 11.67 23.77
C THR A 314 -30.38 10.78 24.39
N TRP A 315 -30.55 9.59 23.83
CA TRP A 315 -31.47 8.55 24.28
C TRP A 315 -30.82 7.72 25.38
N GLN A 316 -31.34 7.81 26.60
CA GLN A 316 -30.78 7.09 27.76
C GLN A 316 -31.23 5.63 27.76
N ILE A 317 -30.27 4.69 27.67
CA ILE A 317 -30.53 3.25 27.66
C ILE A 317 -30.07 2.63 28.98
N ASN A 318 -31.00 2.56 29.94
CA ASN A 318 -30.75 2.00 31.27
C ASN A 318 -31.13 0.51 31.37
N ASN A 319 -31.84 -0.01 30.37
CA ASN A 319 -32.18 -1.42 30.23
C ASN A 319 -31.76 -1.91 28.85
N SER A 320 -31.32 -3.17 28.75
CA SER A 320 -31.00 -3.77 27.46
C SER A 320 -32.24 -3.84 26.57
N ILE A 321 -32.11 -3.45 25.31
CA ILE A 321 -33.21 -3.40 24.34
C ILE A 321 -32.85 -4.16 23.07
N ILE A 322 -33.87 -4.64 22.36
CA ILE A 322 -33.73 -5.36 21.08
C ILE A 322 -34.56 -4.66 20.01
N ILE A 323 -33.92 -4.28 18.91
CA ILE A 323 -34.57 -3.85 17.68
C ILE A 323 -34.67 -5.07 16.75
N PRO A 324 -35.88 -5.59 16.46
CA PRO A 324 -36.07 -6.82 15.67
C PRO A 324 -35.75 -6.62 14.17
N GLU A 325 -35.56 -7.73 13.44
CA GLU A 325 -35.14 -7.75 12.02
C GLU A 325 -36.10 -7.00 11.08
N ASN A 326 -37.39 -6.93 11.41
CA ASN A 326 -38.41 -6.24 10.61
C ASN A 326 -38.37 -4.71 10.74
N ILE A 327 -37.53 -4.15 11.62
CA ILE A 327 -37.43 -2.71 11.85
C ILE A 327 -36.14 -2.17 11.24
N ASN A 328 -36.27 -1.23 10.31
CA ASN A 328 -35.15 -0.40 9.86
C ASN A 328 -34.93 0.74 10.86
N LEU A 329 -33.80 0.77 11.55
CA LEU A 329 -33.50 1.80 12.55
C LEU A 329 -32.85 3.01 11.88
N LYS A 330 -33.50 4.17 11.94
CA LYS A 330 -33.00 5.41 11.35
C LYS A 330 -32.61 6.41 12.43
N PHE A 331 -31.37 6.88 12.37
CA PHE A 331 -30.88 7.96 13.21
C PHE A 331 -31.06 9.30 12.49
N GLN A 332 -31.77 10.25 13.11
CA GLN A 332 -31.65 11.66 12.73
C GLN A 332 -30.26 12.16 13.13
N GLN A 333 -29.71 13.13 12.39
CA GLN A 333 -28.44 13.76 12.75
C GLN A 333 -28.49 14.28 14.20
N GLY A 334 -27.52 13.88 15.02
CA GLY A 334 -27.46 14.24 16.44
C GLY A 334 -28.20 13.28 17.40
N ALA A 335 -28.85 12.22 16.90
CA ALA A 335 -29.40 11.16 17.74
C ALA A 335 -28.28 10.25 18.27
N ILE A 336 -28.19 10.06 19.58
CA ILE A 336 -27.17 9.23 20.24
C ILE A 336 -27.85 8.28 21.23
N LEU A 337 -27.61 6.99 21.15
CA LEU A 337 -27.95 6.05 22.23
C LEU A 337 -26.84 6.05 23.29
N ASN A 338 -27.14 6.57 24.47
CA ASN A 338 -26.24 6.53 25.62
C ASN A 338 -26.53 5.28 26.46
N ILE A 339 -25.63 4.29 26.38
CA ILE A 339 -25.85 2.95 26.92
C ILE A 339 -25.14 2.81 28.25
N SER A 340 -25.93 2.57 29.30
CA SER A 340 -25.42 2.37 30.65
C SER A 340 -24.55 1.12 30.76
N ASP A 341 -23.60 1.14 31.70
CA ASP A 341 -22.69 0.02 31.96
C ASP A 341 -23.47 -1.29 32.23
N GLY A 342 -22.94 -2.39 31.69
CA GLY A 342 -23.56 -3.72 31.74
C GLY A 342 -24.86 -3.86 30.95
N LYS A 343 -25.27 -2.87 30.15
CA LYS A 343 -26.45 -2.96 29.25
C LYS A 343 -26.02 -3.19 27.81
N THR A 344 -26.94 -3.73 27.03
CA THR A 344 -26.72 -4.08 25.62
C THR A 344 -27.86 -3.59 24.75
N VAL A 345 -27.54 -2.91 23.66
CA VAL A 345 -28.47 -2.63 22.56
C VAL A 345 -28.22 -3.65 21.46
N THR A 346 -29.22 -4.48 21.16
CA THR A 346 -29.14 -5.44 20.05
C THR A 346 -29.96 -4.94 18.87
N ILE A 347 -29.34 -4.76 17.70
CA ILE A 347 -30.00 -4.27 16.48
C ILE A 347 -29.96 -5.37 15.42
N ASN A 348 -31.07 -6.10 15.28
CA ASN A 348 -31.17 -7.19 14.30
C ASN A 348 -31.58 -6.71 12.90
N GLY A 349 -32.29 -5.58 12.83
CA GLY A 349 -32.73 -4.96 11.58
C GLY A 349 -31.67 -4.12 10.87
N PRO A 350 -31.97 -3.59 9.66
CA PRO A 350 -31.11 -2.64 8.97
C PRO A 350 -30.96 -1.33 9.76
N ILE A 351 -29.92 -0.56 9.42
CA ILE A 351 -29.66 0.76 10.00
C ILE A 351 -29.44 1.81 8.90
N GLU A 352 -30.04 2.99 9.08
CA GLU A 352 -29.81 4.20 8.29
C GLU A 352 -29.14 5.24 9.19
N THR A 353 -27.86 5.51 8.94
CA THR A 353 -27.06 6.44 9.76
C THR A 353 -25.95 7.08 8.93
N PRO A 354 -25.53 8.33 9.23
CA PRO A 354 -24.25 8.85 8.76
C PRO A 354 -23.07 8.12 9.43
N VAL A 355 -21.85 8.40 8.95
CA VAL A 355 -20.60 7.94 9.57
C VAL A 355 -20.17 8.94 10.66
N ASN A 356 -20.97 9.05 11.70
CA ASN A 356 -20.76 9.91 12.87
C ASN A 356 -21.20 9.21 14.15
N GLN A 357 -20.93 9.82 15.30
CA GLN A 357 -21.25 9.23 16.59
C GLN A 357 -22.76 9.05 16.77
N ILE A 358 -23.17 7.80 17.04
CA ILE A 358 -24.55 7.39 17.33
C ILE A 358 -24.68 6.55 18.62
N PHE A 359 -23.55 6.15 19.20
CA PHE A 359 -23.47 5.44 20.48
C PHE A 359 -22.56 6.21 21.45
N SER A 360 -22.89 6.13 22.73
CA SER A 360 -22.05 6.61 23.83
C SER A 360 -22.29 5.75 25.08
N GLY A 361 -21.50 5.98 26.14
CA GLY A 361 -21.55 5.20 27.38
C GLY A 361 -20.67 3.95 27.33
N GLU A 362 -20.64 3.19 28.43
CA GLU A 362 -19.78 2.01 28.59
C GLU A 362 -20.53 0.68 28.28
N GLY A 363 -21.79 0.75 27.86
CA GLY A 363 -22.56 -0.42 27.45
C GLY A 363 -22.18 -0.95 26.06
N ASN A 364 -22.75 -2.11 25.71
CA ASN A 364 -22.42 -2.85 24.49
C ASN A 364 -23.45 -2.63 23.38
N VAL A 365 -23.02 -2.75 22.12
CA VAL A 365 -23.89 -2.82 20.95
C VAL A 365 -23.63 -4.14 20.23
N ILE A 366 -24.69 -4.86 19.87
CA ILE A 366 -24.60 -6.10 19.09
C ILE A 366 -25.47 -5.96 17.85
N PHE A 367 -24.88 -6.19 16.68
CA PHE A 367 -25.61 -6.17 15.41
C PHE A 367 -25.96 -7.57 14.90
N GLY A 368 -27.15 -7.68 14.34
CA GLY A 368 -27.57 -8.85 13.58
C GLY A 368 -27.02 -8.86 12.16
N SER A 369 -27.35 -9.91 11.41
CA SER A 369 -26.75 -10.18 10.09
C SER A 369 -27.12 -9.19 8.98
N LEU A 370 -28.10 -8.30 9.22
CA LEU A 370 -28.57 -7.31 8.26
C LEU A 370 -27.68 -6.06 8.21
N VAL A 371 -26.92 -5.78 9.27
CA VAL A 371 -25.90 -4.72 9.27
C VAL A 371 -24.60 -5.28 8.69
N LYS A 372 -24.16 -4.70 7.57
CA LYS A 372 -23.04 -5.24 6.78
C LYS A 372 -21.69 -4.70 7.20
N ASP A 373 -21.67 -3.43 7.58
CA ASP A 373 -20.47 -2.69 7.94
C ASP A 373 -20.71 -1.92 9.23
N ALA A 374 -19.68 -1.80 10.06
CA ALA A 374 -19.64 -0.89 11.21
C ALA A 374 -18.38 -0.03 11.15
N TYR A 375 -18.47 1.15 11.79
CA TYR A 375 -17.45 2.19 11.74
C TYR A 375 -17.07 2.60 13.15
N PRO A 376 -15.78 2.73 13.51
CA PRO A 376 -15.37 3.26 14.82
C PRO A 376 -16.02 4.62 15.15
N GLN A 377 -16.29 5.43 14.13
CA GLN A 377 -16.99 6.72 14.22
C GLN A 377 -18.35 6.65 14.91
N TRP A 378 -19.01 5.48 14.92
CA TRP A 378 -20.29 5.32 15.60
C TRP A 378 -20.18 5.40 17.11
N TRP A 379 -19.01 5.09 17.71
CA TRP A 379 -18.81 5.10 19.16
C TRP A 379 -18.18 6.40 19.70
N SER A 380 -17.35 7.07 18.91
CA SER A 380 -16.79 8.37 19.28
C SER A 380 -16.38 9.18 18.06
N GLN A 381 -16.18 10.49 18.25
CA GLN A 381 -15.41 11.28 17.32
C GLN A 381 -13.96 10.78 17.30
N ILE A 382 -13.42 10.55 16.11
CA ILE A 382 -12.02 10.17 15.93
C ILE A 382 -11.17 11.43 16.05
N SER A 383 -10.38 11.50 17.11
CA SER A 383 -9.69 12.72 17.54
C SER A 383 -8.17 12.66 17.34
N GLY A 384 -7.63 11.46 17.11
CA GLY A 384 -6.19 11.24 17.07
C GLY A 384 -5.50 11.34 18.42
N ILE A 385 -6.26 11.34 19.54
CA ILE A 385 -5.71 11.30 20.90
C ILE A 385 -5.60 9.84 21.36
N ASP A 386 -6.74 9.22 21.69
CA ASP A 386 -6.86 7.80 22.00
C ASP A 386 -8.21 7.31 21.50
N ASP A 387 -8.18 6.62 20.38
CA ASP A 387 -9.37 6.09 19.68
C ASP A 387 -9.53 4.58 19.93
N THR A 388 -8.74 4.00 20.86
CA THR A 388 -8.65 2.56 21.09
C THR A 388 -9.99 1.96 21.49
N LYS A 389 -10.69 2.58 22.45
CA LYS A 389 -12.00 2.10 22.92
C LYS A 389 -13.05 2.08 21.81
N ALA A 390 -13.10 3.12 20.98
CA ALA A 390 -14.08 3.22 19.90
C ALA A 390 -13.80 2.20 18.79
N CYS A 391 -12.52 2.03 18.42
CA CYS A 391 -12.11 1.01 17.47
C CYS A 391 -12.37 -0.41 17.98
N GLN A 392 -12.11 -0.67 19.27
CA GLN A 392 -12.37 -1.96 19.88
C GLN A 392 -13.87 -2.25 19.99
N ALA A 393 -14.69 -1.27 20.38
CA ALA A 393 -16.13 -1.43 20.42
C ALA A 393 -16.73 -1.75 19.04
N ALA A 394 -16.17 -1.16 17.97
CA ALA A 394 -16.53 -1.54 16.60
C ALA A 394 -16.15 -3.00 16.29
N LEU A 395 -14.97 -3.48 16.72
CA LEU A 395 -14.57 -4.87 16.54
C LEU A 395 -15.44 -5.86 17.33
N ASP A 396 -15.95 -5.44 18.48
CA ASP A 396 -16.74 -6.28 19.39
C ASP A 396 -18.25 -6.30 19.04
N CYS A 397 -18.70 -5.46 18.10
CA CYS A 397 -20.13 -5.29 17.82
C CYS A 397 -20.79 -6.45 17.05
N GLY A 398 -20.01 -7.46 16.63
CA GLY A 398 -20.50 -8.66 15.94
C GLY A 398 -20.70 -8.54 14.43
N VAL A 399 -20.43 -7.37 13.84
CA VAL A 399 -20.46 -7.18 12.38
C VAL A 399 -19.25 -7.84 11.72
N LYS A 400 -19.46 -8.42 10.53
CA LYS A 400 -18.40 -9.12 9.79
C LYS A 400 -17.32 -8.19 9.24
N THR A 401 -17.70 -6.98 8.84
CA THR A 401 -16.78 -6.00 8.24
C THR A 401 -16.73 -4.74 9.09
N ILE A 402 -15.53 -4.38 9.55
CA ILE A 402 -15.27 -3.10 10.21
C ILE A 402 -14.51 -2.22 9.22
N ARG A 403 -15.09 -1.06 8.90
CA ARG A 403 -14.52 -0.09 7.95
C ARG A 403 -13.87 1.06 8.69
N PHE A 404 -12.60 1.27 8.39
CA PHE A 404 -11.84 2.44 8.81
C PHE A 404 -11.83 3.43 7.63
N VAL A 405 -12.64 4.48 7.74
CA VAL A 405 -12.69 5.59 6.76
C VAL A 405 -11.48 6.53 6.95
N PRO A 406 -11.19 7.45 6.02
CA PRO A 406 -9.98 8.27 6.08
C PRO A 406 -9.88 9.11 7.36
N ALA A 407 -8.96 8.71 8.25
CA ALA A 407 -8.64 9.37 9.51
C ALA A 407 -7.33 8.80 10.08
N VAL A 408 -6.74 9.49 11.06
CA VAL A 408 -5.66 8.95 11.89
C VAL A 408 -6.28 8.49 13.20
N TYR A 409 -6.22 7.18 13.43
CA TYR A 409 -6.70 6.52 14.64
C TYR A 409 -5.53 6.28 15.58
N SER A 410 -5.48 6.98 16.70
CA SER A 410 -4.43 6.79 17.70
C SER A 410 -4.76 5.60 18.58
N ILE A 411 -3.88 4.59 18.59
CA ILE A 411 -4.09 3.30 19.26
C ILE A 411 -3.09 3.16 20.41
N ASP A 412 -3.61 2.95 21.63
CA ASP A 412 -2.82 2.49 22.76
C ASP A 412 -2.48 1.01 22.56
N GLY A 413 -1.23 0.75 22.17
CA GLY A 413 -0.75 -0.61 21.93
C GLY A 413 -0.47 -1.39 23.21
N VAL A 414 -0.49 -0.74 24.38
CA VAL A 414 -0.06 -1.33 25.65
C VAL A 414 -1.27 -1.98 26.35
N ASP A 415 -1.14 -3.25 26.74
CA ASP A 415 -2.05 -3.83 27.74
C ASP A 415 -1.39 -3.72 29.11
N ARG A 416 -1.98 -2.91 29.99
CA ARG A 416 -1.50 -2.73 31.37
C ARG A 416 -2.15 -3.72 32.34
N ASN A 417 -2.99 -4.63 31.86
CA ASN A 417 -3.47 -5.72 32.65
C ASN A 417 -2.37 -6.78 32.81
N LEU A 418 -2.24 -7.28 34.03
CA LEU A 418 -1.30 -8.35 34.36
C LEU A 418 -1.93 -9.70 34.03
N ASP A 419 -1.13 -10.67 33.58
CA ASP A 419 -1.57 -12.06 33.56
C ASP A 419 -1.79 -12.61 34.99
N ASN A 420 -2.26 -13.85 35.08
CA ASN A 420 -2.51 -14.52 36.36
C ASN A 420 -1.23 -14.72 37.20
N GLU A 421 -0.05 -14.48 36.63
CA GLU A 421 1.25 -14.60 37.26
C GLU A 421 1.84 -13.22 37.64
N GLY A 422 1.11 -12.13 37.38
CA GLY A 422 1.52 -10.77 37.73
C GLY A 422 2.49 -10.14 36.73
N ASN A 423 2.68 -10.74 35.55
CA ASN A 423 3.49 -10.17 34.48
C ASN A 423 2.65 -9.28 33.57
N MET A 424 3.22 -8.18 33.11
CA MET A 424 2.62 -7.37 32.05
C MET A 424 2.42 -8.24 30.80
N ILE A 425 1.18 -8.38 30.32
CA ILE A 425 0.93 -9.00 29.01
C ILE A 425 1.35 -7.95 28.00
N LEU A 426 2.58 -8.07 27.50
CA LEU A 426 3.29 -7.09 26.66
C LEU A 426 2.59 -6.72 25.34
N TYR A 427 1.33 -7.13 25.09
CA TYR A 427 0.66 -7.01 23.79
C TYR A 427 -0.81 -6.57 23.96
N GLY A 428 -1.05 -5.27 23.80
CA GLY A 428 -2.35 -4.61 23.74
C GLY A 428 -2.80 -4.29 22.31
N GLY A 429 -3.39 -3.11 22.11
CA GLY A 429 -3.92 -2.66 20.83
C GLY A 429 -5.27 -3.28 20.45
N LEU A 430 -5.58 -3.25 19.15
CA LEU A 430 -6.85 -3.71 18.62
C LEU A 430 -6.91 -5.24 18.52
N ARG A 431 -7.99 -5.82 19.04
CA ARG A 431 -8.20 -7.28 19.18
C ARG A 431 -9.41 -7.72 18.37
N PRO A 432 -9.27 -8.02 17.07
CA PRO A 432 -10.38 -8.49 16.26
C PRO A 432 -10.94 -9.83 16.76
N ALA A 433 -12.25 -10.00 16.66
CA ALA A 433 -12.92 -11.28 16.86
C ALA A 433 -12.71 -12.21 15.65
N SER A 434 -13.03 -13.50 15.83
CA SER A 434 -13.06 -14.45 14.72
C SER A 434 -14.14 -14.07 13.69
N ASN A 435 -13.90 -14.36 12.41
CA ASN A 435 -14.79 -14.01 11.29
C ASN A 435 -14.94 -12.50 11.03
N THR A 436 -13.95 -11.70 11.44
CA THR A 436 -13.92 -10.25 11.23
C THR A 436 -12.99 -9.87 10.08
N THR A 437 -13.44 -8.95 9.23
CA THR A 437 -12.65 -8.31 8.18
C THR A 437 -12.50 -6.84 8.53
N LEU A 438 -11.26 -6.38 8.68
CA LEU A 438 -10.90 -4.97 8.84
C LEU A 438 -10.53 -4.45 7.47
N VAL A 439 -11.22 -3.40 7.01
CA VAL A 439 -10.97 -2.75 5.73
C VAL A 439 -10.60 -1.30 5.98
N PHE A 440 -9.43 -0.89 5.48
CA PHE A 440 -8.93 0.47 5.59
C PHE A 440 -9.08 1.17 4.24
N GLU A 441 -9.82 2.27 4.23
CA GLU A 441 -9.97 3.11 3.05
C GLU A 441 -8.71 3.96 2.82
N PRO A 442 -8.43 4.39 1.57
CA PRO A 442 -7.28 5.25 1.30
C PRO A 442 -7.26 6.50 2.19
N GLY A 443 -6.21 6.65 3.00
CA GLY A 443 -6.08 7.74 3.98
C GLY A 443 -6.41 7.34 5.42
N ALA A 444 -6.95 6.14 5.66
CA ALA A 444 -7.09 5.57 7.00
C ALA A 444 -5.73 5.06 7.52
N LYS A 445 -5.37 5.44 8.75
CA LYS A 445 -4.11 5.05 9.38
C LYS A 445 -4.29 4.75 10.85
N LEU A 446 -3.76 3.61 11.32
CA LEU A 446 -3.54 3.36 12.74
C LEU A 446 -2.17 3.92 13.12
N LYS A 447 -2.11 4.70 14.19
CA LYS A 447 -0.87 5.23 14.75
C LYS A 447 -0.71 4.77 16.19
N ALA A 448 0.39 4.11 16.52
CA ALA A 448 0.69 3.78 17.91
C ALA A 448 0.85 5.06 18.74
N ILE A 449 0.23 5.10 19.92
CA ILE A 449 0.44 6.17 20.89
C ILE A 449 1.84 6.02 21.51
N THR A 450 2.58 7.14 21.55
CA THR A 450 3.89 7.23 22.19
C THR A 450 3.86 6.63 23.60
N ASN A 451 4.78 5.73 23.87
CA ASN A 451 4.89 5.09 25.18
C ASN A 451 6.37 4.85 25.55
N GLY A 452 6.63 4.17 26.67
CA GLY A 452 7.98 3.79 27.10
C GLY A 452 8.04 2.36 27.62
N GLU A 453 7.09 1.54 27.19
CA GLU A 453 6.93 0.16 27.66
C GLU A 453 7.84 -0.78 26.87
N VAL A 454 8.25 -1.88 27.50
CA VAL A 454 9.13 -2.87 26.87
C VAL A 454 8.43 -3.72 25.79
N GLY A 455 7.11 -3.55 25.67
CA GLY A 455 6.13 -4.44 25.03
C GLY A 455 4.87 -3.73 24.57
N TYR A 456 4.52 -3.78 23.27
CA TYR A 456 3.17 -3.50 22.77
C TYR A 456 2.86 -4.16 21.42
N SER A 457 1.60 -4.08 20.99
CA SER A 457 1.17 -4.36 19.60
C SER A 457 0.09 -3.40 19.14
N VAL A 458 0.05 -3.00 17.86
CA VAL A 458 -1.06 -2.16 17.33
C VAL A 458 -2.28 -3.01 16.99
N ILE A 459 -2.08 -4.13 16.29
CA ILE A 459 -3.11 -5.16 16.07
C ILE A 459 -2.62 -6.48 16.67
N LYS A 460 -3.46 -7.11 17.49
CA LYS A 460 -3.21 -8.42 18.10
C LYS A 460 -4.26 -9.44 17.70
N ILE A 461 -3.85 -10.44 16.93
CA ILE A 461 -4.65 -11.59 16.53
C ILE A 461 -4.20 -12.79 17.37
N ASP A 462 -4.99 -13.09 18.40
CA ASP A 462 -4.67 -14.10 19.41
C ASP A 462 -5.81 -15.12 19.54
N ASN A 463 -5.50 -16.39 19.21
CA ASN A 463 -6.45 -17.50 19.23
C ASN A 463 -7.74 -17.18 18.43
N LYS A 464 -7.57 -16.65 17.20
CA LYS A 464 -8.68 -16.26 16.32
C LYS A 464 -8.70 -17.08 15.05
N ASN A 465 -9.90 -17.29 14.51
CA ASN A 465 -10.09 -17.94 13.22
C ASN A 465 -10.69 -16.96 12.21
N ASN A 466 -10.21 -17.01 10.97
CA ASN A 466 -10.80 -16.28 9.84
C ASN A 466 -10.83 -14.76 10.07
N VAL A 467 -9.67 -14.18 10.34
CA VAL A 467 -9.49 -12.72 10.44
C VAL A 467 -8.79 -12.21 9.20
N ARG A 468 -9.30 -11.11 8.64
CA ARG A 468 -8.74 -10.47 7.45
C ARG A 468 -8.41 -9.01 7.75
N VAL A 469 -7.20 -8.59 7.45
CA VAL A 469 -6.75 -7.20 7.58
C VAL A 469 -6.34 -6.70 6.20
N ILE A 470 -7.12 -5.78 5.63
CA ILE A 470 -7.03 -5.38 4.22
C ILE A 470 -6.69 -3.90 4.10
N ALA A 471 -5.59 -3.61 3.41
CA ALA A 471 -5.03 -2.27 3.16
C ALA A 471 -4.67 -1.44 4.40
N PRO A 472 -4.24 -2.02 5.55
CA PRO A 472 -3.92 -1.21 6.73
C PRO A 472 -2.70 -0.33 6.45
N THR A 473 -2.76 0.94 6.86
CA THR A 473 -1.55 1.73 7.11
C THR A 473 -1.33 1.78 8.62
N ILE A 474 -0.19 1.28 9.08
CA ILE A 474 0.19 1.24 10.50
C ILE A 474 1.51 1.98 10.67
N GLU A 475 1.47 3.04 11.48
CA GLU A 475 2.65 3.80 11.91
C GLU A 475 2.92 3.46 13.37
N GLY A 476 4.08 2.85 13.65
CA GLY A 476 4.56 2.69 15.01
C GLY A 476 5.04 4.00 15.63
N GLU A 477 5.57 3.92 16.85
CA GLU A 477 5.99 5.11 17.60
C GLU A 477 7.50 5.19 17.86
N ARG A 478 8.32 4.43 17.11
CA ARG A 478 9.76 4.25 17.38
C ARG A 478 10.56 5.54 17.56
N SER A 479 10.18 6.61 16.86
CA SER A 479 10.89 7.90 16.88
C SER A 479 10.52 8.76 18.09
N THR A 480 9.40 8.43 18.73
CA THR A 480 8.88 9.11 19.92
C THR A 480 8.98 8.25 21.17
N HIS A 481 9.38 6.99 21.05
CA HIS A 481 9.49 6.06 22.17
C HIS A 481 10.34 6.65 23.30
N THR A 482 9.76 6.67 24.51
CA THR A 482 10.34 7.32 25.69
C THR A 482 11.14 6.36 26.57
N GLY A 483 10.97 5.05 26.36
CA GLY A 483 11.75 4.00 27.00
C GLY A 483 13.14 3.85 26.39
N THR A 484 14.02 3.14 27.08
CA THR A 484 15.38 2.80 26.61
C THR A 484 15.66 1.30 26.61
N THR A 485 14.68 0.50 27.02
CA THR A 485 14.76 -0.95 27.16
C THR A 485 13.60 -1.61 26.43
N GLY A 486 13.66 -2.92 26.28
CA GLY A 486 12.63 -3.69 25.58
C GLY A 486 12.80 -3.65 24.06
N GLU A 487 12.19 -4.64 23.42
CA GLU A 487 12.37 -4.94 22.00
C GLU A 487 11.04 -5.32 21.32
N PHE A 488 9.95 -5.36 22.09
CA PHE A 488 8.67 -5.87 21.64
C PHE A 488 7.71 -4.70 21.43
N GLY A 489 7.43 -4.34 20.18
CA GLY A 489 6.61 -3.18 19.84
C GLY A 489 6.08 -3.34 18.43
N MET A 490 5.15 -4.28 18.28
CA MET A 490 4.82 -4.87 16.99
C MET A 490 3.74 -4.08 16.26
N GLY A 491 3.87 -3.95 14.94
CA GLY A 491 2.75 -3.44 14.12
C GLY A 491 1.59 -4.43 14.12
N ILE A 492 1.85 -5.66 13.68
CA ILE A 492 0.88 -6.76 13.65
C ILE A 492 1.45 -7.97 14.39
N LEU A 493 0.75 -8.45 15.41
CA LEU A 493 1.07 -9.66 16.14
C LEU A 493 0.02 -10.74 15.87
N ILE A 494 0.46 -11.91 15.39
CA ILE A 494 -0.38 -13.09 15.16
C ILE A 494 0.18 -14.22 16.02
N GLN A 495 -0.62 -14.76 16.94
CA GLN A 495 -0.12 -15.71 17.92
C GLN A 495 -1.15 -16.78 18.31
N ASN A 496 -0.66 -17.79 19.05
CA ASN A 496 -1.41 -18.93 19.57
C ASN A 496 -2.14 -19.67 18.43
N ALA A 497 -3.26 -20.36 18.74
CA ALA A 497 -4.05 -21.19 17.81
C ALA A 497 -4.81 -20.38 16.73
N SER A 498 -4.23 -19.28 16.26
CA SER A 498 -4.80 -18.44 15.22
C SER A 498 -4.74 -19.16 13.87
N THR A 499 -5.87 -19.19 13.16
CA THR A 499 -6.03 -19.94 11.92
C THR A 499 -6.74 -19.13 10.84
N ASN A 500 -6.40 -19.39 9.57
CA ASN A 500 -6.99 -18.71 8.42
C ASN A 500 -6.88 -17.18 8.50
N ILE A 501 -5.67 -16.68 8.74
CA ILE A 501 -5.40 -15.24 8.88
C ILE A 501 -4.91 -14.68 7.54
N ILE A 502 -5.49 -13.57 7.11
CA ILE A 502 -5.12 -12.91 5.86
C ILE A 502 -4.72 -11.46 6.13
N VAL A 503 -3.53 -11.07 5.71
CA VAL A 503 -3.06 -9.69 5.68
C VAL A 503 -2.76 -9.33 4.24
N LYS A 504 -3.39 -8.29 3.70
CA LYS A 504 -3.17 -7.86 2.31
C LYS A 504 -2.99 -6.36 2.21
N ASP A 505 -2.13 -5.95 1.29
CA ASP A 505 -1.91 -4.54 0.95
C ASP A 505 -1.49 -3.70 2.16
N ALA A 506 -0.84 -4.31 3.14
CA ALA A 506 -0.45 -3.64 4.37
C ALA A 506 0.78 -2.74 4.15
N ASN A 507 0.78 -1.57 4.77
CA ASN A 507 1.94 -0.71 4.88
C ASN A 507 2.23 -0.47 6.37
N VAL A 508 3.23 -1.15 6.91
CA VAL A 508 3.58 -1.12 8.33
C VAL A 508 4.99 -0.57 8.48
N TYR A 509 5.14 0.53 9.21
CA TYR A 509 6.42 1.20 9.34
C TYR A 509 6.63 1.87 10.68
N ASP A 510 7.90 2.16 11.00
CA ASP A 510 8.32 2.88 12.21
C ASP A 510 7.91 2.20 13.53
N CYS A 511 7.82 0.87 13.56
CA CYS A 511 7.56 0.09 14.77
C CYS A 511 8.79 0.04 15.71
N TRP A 512 8.53 0.06 17.03
CA TRP A 512 9.59 -0.07 18.06
C TRP A 512 10.21 -1.47 18.11
N GLY A 513 9.43 -2.50 17.73
CA GLY A 513 9.90 -3.86 17.49
C GLY A 513 9.79 -4.19 16.01
N ASP A 514 9.02 -5.25 15.71
CA ASP A 514 8.90 -5.82 14.38
C ASP A 514 7.66 -5.28 13.64
N GLY A 515 7.73 -5.26 12.31
CA GLY A 515 6.57 -4.89 11.48
C GLY A 515 5.44 -5.91 11.61
N ILE A 516 5.76 -7.19 11.40
CA ILE A 516 4.86 -8.32 11.64
C ILE A 516 5.58 -9.42 12.42
N PHE A 517 4.89 -9.95 13.42
CA PHE A 517 5.35 -11.07 14.24
C PHE A 517 4.34 -12.20 14.18
N ILE A 518 4.78 -13.39 13.79
CA ILE A 518 3.95 -14.61 13.74
C ILE A 518 4.53 -15.65 14.70
N GLY A 519 3.83 -15.89 15.79
CA GLY A 519 4.21 -16.83 16.83
C GLY A 519 4.18 -16.18 18.20
N THR A 520 4.32 -17.04 19.20
CA THR A 520 4.78 -16.87 20.59
C THR A 520 4.87 -18.30 21.16
N HIS A 521 5.55 -18.50 22.28
CA HIS A 521 5.72 -19.82 22.90
C HIS A 521 4.45 -20.41 23.54
N TRP A 522 3.40 -20.69 22.76
CA TRP A 522 2.23 -21.40 23.25
C TRP A 522 1.65 -22.28 22.14
N ASN A 523 1.38 -23.54 22.49
CA ASN A 523 0.77 -24.53 21.61
C ASN A 523 -0.76 -24.45 21.78
N PRO A 524 -1.57 -24.47 20.71
CA PRO A 524 -1.22 -24.65 19.28
C PRO A 524 -0.48 -23.48 18.63
N PRO A 525 0.44 -23.72 17.67
CA PRO A 525 1.00 -22.66 16.82
C PRO A 525 -0.08 -22.06 15.92
N SER A 526 0.22 -20.89 15.34
CA SER A 526 -0.62 -20.34 14.28
C SER A 526 -0.54 -21.22 13.03
N ASP A 527 -1.67 -21.45 12.36
CA ASP A 527 -1.75 -22.35 11.20
C ASP A 527 -2.61 -21.74 10.08
N GLY A 528 -1.98 -21.47 8.93
CA GLY A 528 -2.65 -20.85 7.79
C GLY A 528 -2.67 -19.33 7.89
N VAL A 529 -1.49 -18.71 7.71
CA VAL A 529 -1.33 -17.25 7.60
C VAL A 529 -0.89 -16.89 6.19
N PHE A 530 -1.63 -16.00 5.55
CA PHE A 530 -1.33 -15.50 4.20
C PHE A 530 -1.12 -13.99 4.22
N VAL A 531 0.08 -13.57 3.81
CA VAL A 531 0.46 -12.16 3.71
C VAL A 531 0.82 -11.85 2.26
N GLU A 532 0.14 -10.88 1.65
CA GLU A 532 0.32 -10.58 0.23
C GLU A 532 0.46 -9.07 -0.02
N ASN A 533 1.33 -8.70 -0.96
CA ASN A 533 1.49 -7.33 -1.44
C ASN A 533 1.68 -6.30 -0.31
N SER A 534 2.47 -6.66 0.70
CA SER A 534 2.61 -5.88 1.95
C SER A 534 4.04 -5.39 2.16
N ILE A 535 4.18 -4.22 2.81
CA ILE A 535 5.44 -3.52 3.04
C ILE A 535 5.67 -3.41 4.55
N PHE A 536 6.86 -3.79 5.00
CA PHE A 536 7.33 -3.67 6.37
C PHE A 536 8.64 -2.88 6.37
N ASN A 537 8.58 -1.60 6.74
CA ASN A 537 9.65 -0.65 6.48
C ASN A 537 10.14 0.09 7.72
N ASN A 538 11.45 0.26 7.87
CA ASN A 538 12.07 1.07 8.91
C ASN A 538 11.60 0.69 10.32
N ASN A 539 11.41 -0.61 10.57
CA ASN A 539 11.14 -1.13 11.90
C ASN A 539 12.45 -1.26 12.70
N ARG A 540 12.40 -1.16 14.02
CA ARG A 540 13.62 -1.06 14.83
C ARG A 540 14.39 -2.39 14.91
N ARG A 541 13.65 -3.49 14.99
CA ARG A 541 14.18 -4.87 14.94
C ARG A 541 14.02 -5.45 13.55
N ASN A 542 12.92 -6.13 13.25
CA ASN A 542 12.78 -6.89 12.02
C ASN A 542 11.63 -6.36 11.15
N GLY A 543 11.73 -6.61 9.84
CA GLY A 543 10.58 -6.45 8.96
C GLY A 543 9.51 -7.48 9.30
N CYS A 544 9.93 -8.73 9.44
CA CYS A 544 9.09 -9.88 9.78
C CYS A 544 9.84 -10.87 10.68
N SER A 545 9.16 -11.35 11.71
CA SER A 545 9.61 -12.46 12.56
C SER A 545 8.60 -13.61 12.54
N VAL A 546 9.08 -14.84 12.38
CA VAL A 546 8.28 -16.07 12.47
C VAL A 546 8.94 -17.03 13.45
N THR A 547 8.33 -17.22 14.63
CA THR A 547 8.93 -18.04 15.70
C THR A 547 8.18 -19.34 15.96
N ASN A 548 6.86 -19.39 15.71
CA ASN A 548 6.08 -20.60 15.93
C ASN A 548 4.81 -20.64 15.05
N ALA A 549 4.90 -21.30 13.90
CA ALA A 549 3.82 -21.35 12.91
C ALA A 549 3.86 -22.56 11.97
N LYS A 550 2.71 -22.83 11.35
CA LYS A 550 2.52 -23.77 10.25
C LYS A 550 1.82 -23.11 9.08
N ASN A 551 2.14 -23.54 7.87
CA ASN A 551 1.45 -23.11 6.64
C ASN A 551 1.36 -21.58 6.51
N VAL A 552 2.53 -20.94 6.46
CA VAL A 552 2.64 -19.49 6.30
C VAL A 552 3.14 -19.18 4.90
N LEU A 553 2.47 -18.26 4.21
CA LEU A 553 2.87 -17.78 2.90
C LEU A 553 2.95 -16.25 2.89
N PHE A 554 4.15 -15.74 2.70
CA PHE A 554 4.39 -14.35 2.29
C PHE A 554 4.58 -14.31 0.78
N ARG A 555 3.78 -13.52 0.07
CA ARG A 555 3.87 -13.35 -1.38
C ARG A 555 4.01 -11.88 -1.75
N LYS A 556 4.97 -11.53 -2.61
CA LYS A 556 5.15 -10.16 -3.11
C LYS A 556 5.25 -9.12 -1.98
N CYS A 557 5.89 -9.49 -0.88
CA CYS A 557 6.07 -8.62 0.27
C CYS A 557 7.44 -7.95 0.22
N THR A 558 7.55 -6.77 0.83
CA THR A 558 8.80 -6.01 0.95
C THR A 558 9.19 -5.85 2.41
N PHE A 559 10.44 -6.20 2.76
CA PHE A 559 11.00 -6.06 4.10
C PHE A 559 12.25 -5.18 4.04
N SER A 560 12.21 -3.98 4.60
CA SER A 560 13.25 -3.00 4.28
C SER A 560 13.65 -2.07 5.39
N ASN A 561 14.92 -1.65 5.32
CA ASN A 561 15.51 -0.61 6.17
C ASN A 561 15.42 -0.91 7.68
N SER A 562 15.33 -2.18 8.09
CA SER A 562 15.35 -2.55 9.50
C SER A 562 16.65 -2.11 10.18
N ASN A 563 16.54 -1.29 11.22
CA ASN A 563 17.69 -0.70 11.91
C ASN A 563 17.35 -0.24 13.34
N GLY A 564 18.30 -0.37 14.26
CA GLY A 564 18.24 0.27 15.58
C GLY A 564 18.47 -0.67 16.76
N THR A 565 17.99 -1.92 16.70
CA THR A 565 18.36 -2.95 17.69
C THR A 565 18.38 -4.32 17.05
N SER A 566 19.33 -5.17 17.45
CA SER A 566 19.48 -6.53 16.94
C SER A 566 18.15 -7.28 16.97
N PRO A 567 17.83 -8.10 15.95
CA PRO A 567 18.77 -8.54 14.92
C PRO A 567 18.80 -7.67 13.66
N GLN A 568 17.89 -6.71 13.45
CA GLN A 568 17.93 -5.75 12.32
C GLN A 568 17.78 -6.42 10.94
N LYS A 569 16.91 -7.43 10.83
CA LYS A 569 16.74 -8.25 9.63
C LYS A 569 15.54 -7.83 8.79
N GLY A 570 15.57 -8.19 7.52
CA GLY A 570 14.35 -8.16 6.71
C GLY A 570 13.37 -9.23 7.18
N VAL A 571 13.81 -10.49 7.10
CA VAL A 571 13.07 -11.67 7.57
C VAL A 571 13.91 -12.49 8.54
N ASP A 572 13.29 -12.80 9.67
CA ASP A 572 13.85 -13.63 10.73
C ASP A 572 12.93 -14.81 11.05
N VAL A 573 13.34 -16.02 10.65
CA VAL A 573 12.64 -17.26 11.05
C VAL A 573 13.41 -17.88 12.19
N GLU A 574 12.94 -17.65 13.42
CA GLU A 574 13.68 -17.97 14.63
C GLU A 574 12.78 -18.64 15.68
N PRO A 575 12.67 -19.98 15.72
CA PRO A 575 11.94 -20.64 16.79
C PRO A 575 12.61 -20.42 18.14
N ASP A 576 11.82 -20.04 19.13
CA ASP A 576 12.31 -19.66 20.46
C ASP A 576 12.60 -20.89 21.32
N HIS A 577 11.77 -21.93 21.21
CA HIS A 577 11.81 -23.14 22.04
C HIS A 577 11.96 -24.42 21.23
N ALA A 578 12.42 -25.49 21.89
CA ALA A 578 12.58 -26.79 21.25
C ALA A 578 11.26 -27.35 20.70
N THR A 579 10.14 -27.06 21.36
CA THR A 579 8.82 -27.58 20.98
C THR A 579 8.14 -26.79 19.86
N ASP A 580 8.73 -25.69 19.39
CA ASP A 580 8.09 -24.82 18.42
C ASP A 580 8.05 -25.45 17.03
N PHE A 581 7.15 -24.94 16.19
CA PHE A 581 6.93 -25.42 14.83
C PHE A 581 7.37 -24.37 13.82
N ILE A 582 8.21 -24.76 12.87
CA ILE A 582 8.51 -23.99 11.65
C ILE A 582 8.22 -24.93 10.48
N GLN A 583 6.94 -25.07 10.11
CA GLN A 583 6.51 -26.06 9.12
C GLN A 583 5.82 -25.39 7.94
N ASN A 584 6.37 -25.56 6.74
CA ASN A 584 5.83 -25.00 5.51
C ASN A 584 5.70 -23.46 5.59
N ILE A 585 6.83 -22.80 5.86
CA ILE A 585 6.96 -21.34 5.82
C ILE A 585 7.54 -20.95 4.46
N VAL A 586 6.79 -20.18 3.67
CA VAL A 586 7.12 -19.89 2.28
C VAL A 586 7.17 -18.38 2.06
N PHE A 587 8.25 -17.93 1.45
CA PHE A 587 8.41 -16.59 0.89
C PHE A 587 8.50 -16.72 -0.63
N GLU A 588 7.57 -16.08 -1.34
CA GLU A 588 7.43 -16.14 -2.79
C GLU A 588 7.45 -14.74 -3.39
N ASP A 589 8.36 -14.50 -4.33
CA ASP A 589 8.50 -13.21 -5.02
C ASP A 589 8.66 -12.01 -4.06
N CYS A 590 9.29 -12.23 -2.90
CA CYS A 590 9.50 -11.20 -1.89
C CYS A 590 10.79 -10.41 -2.13
N TYR A 591 10.80 -9.17 -1.66
CA TYR A 591 11.92 -8.24 -1.80
C TYR A 591 12.44 -7.84 -0.41
N SER A 592 13.75 -7.91 -0.20
CA SER A 592 14.41 -7.41 1.00
C SER A 592 15.47 -6.39 0.60
N TYR A 593 15.53 -5.25 1.28
CA TYR A 593 16.61 -4.30 1.03
C TYR A 593 16.96 -3.36 2.17
N GLY A 594 18.25 -3.00 2.22
CA GLY A 594 18.77 -1.98 3.14
C GLY A 594 18.67 -2.34 4.62
N ASN A 595 18.43 -3.61 4.96
CA ASN A 595 18.44 -4.08 6.34
C ASN A 595 19.89 -4.21 6.82
N ILE A 596 20.16 -3.80 8.07
CA ILE A 596 21.54 -3.76 8.59
C ILE A 596 22.16 -5.16 8.69
N SER A 597 21.36 -6.17 8.99
CA SER A 597 21.79 -7.57 9.11
C SER A 597 21.41 -8.37 7.86
N THR A 598 20.68 -9.46 7.98
CA THR A 598 20.37 -10.35 6.86
C THR A 598 19.06 -9.99 6.17
N GLY A 599 19.01 -10.14 4.84
CA GLY A 599 17.80 -9.97 4.06
C GLY A 599 16.76 -11.05 4.39
N PHE A 600 17.15 -12.32 4.26
CA PHE A 600 16.34 -13.48 4.61
C PHE A 600 17.15 -14.51 5.42
N SER A 601 16.77 -14.75 6.66
CA SER A 601 17.53 -15.64 7.54
C SER A 601 16.66 -16.64 8.29
N ILE A 602 17.32 -17.72 8.70
CA ILE A 602 16.82 -18.68 9.68
C ILE A 602 17.84 -18.73 10.82
N ALA A 603 17.37 -18.74 12.06
CA ALA A 603 18.21 -18.87 13.23
C ALA A 603 17.57 -19.84 14.22
N LYS A 604 18.35 -20.70 14.86
CA LYS A 604 17.89 -21.49 16.01
C LYS A 604 19.04 -21.85 16.93
N ASP A 605 19.10 -21.20 18.08
CA ASP A 605 20.00 -21.66 19.14
C ASP A 605 19.36 -22.77 19.98
N GLY A 606 20.14 -23.81 20.30
CA GLY A 606 19.70 -25.01 21.01
C GLY A 606 18.88 -26.00 20.16
N ALA A 607 18.39 -27.05 20.80
CA ALA A 607 17.69 -28.14 20.13
C ALA A 607 16.29 -27.73 19.64
N LEU A 608 15.80 -28.39 18.59
CA LEU A 608 14.44 -28.30 18.08
C LEU A 608 13.86 -29.71 17.90
N ASP A 609 12.68 -29.97 18.44
CA ASP A 609 12.00 -31.27 18.43
C ASP A 609 11.33 -31.54 17.08
N ASN A 610 10.83 -30.48 16.44
CA ASN A 610 10.14 -30.54 15.17
C ASN A 610 11.07 -30.19 13.99
N PRO A 611 10.87 -30.78 12.80
CA PRO A 611 11.65 -30.44 11.62
C PRO A 611 11.34 -29.02 11.13
N ILE A 612 12.39 -28.30 10.68
CA ILE A 612 12.28 -27.00 10.02
C ILE A 612 11.93 -27.21 8.55
N LEU A 613 10.93 -26.51 8.02
CA LEU A 613 10.64 -26.49 6.58
C LEU A 613 10.37 -25.07 6.09
N VAL A 614 11.36 -24.49 5.42
CA VAL A 614 11.33 -23.10 4.91
C VAL A 614 11.66 -23.08 3.42
N THR A 615 10.93 -22.29 2.64
CA THR A 615 11.17 -22.10 1.20
C THR A 615 11.26 -20.62 0.86
N PHE A 616 12.34 -20.23 0.20
CA PHE A 616 12.48 -18.95 -0.49
C PHE A 616 12.46 -19.21 -1.99
N ARG A 617 11.52 -18.62 -2.72
CA ARG A 617 11.44 -18.76 -4.18
C ARG A 617 11.15 -17.44 -4.88
N GLY A 618 11.88 -17.15 -5.96
CA GLY A 618 11.72 -15.88 -6.68
C GLY A 618 12.11 -14.63 -5.86
N CYS A 619 12.74 -14.81 -4.70
CA CYS A 619 13.01 -13.72 -3.77
C CYS A 619 14.29 -12.97 -4.15
N THR A 620 14.35 -11.68 -3.83
CA THR A 620 15.55 -10.86 -4.03
C THR A 620 15.95 -10.14 -2.75
N SER A 621 17.22 -10.24 -2.37
CA SER A 621 17.85 -9.39 -1.34
C SER A 621 18.76 -8.38 -2.02
N LYS A 622 18.70 -7.11 -1.62
CA LYS A 622 19.50 -6.03 -2.21
C LYS A 622 20.05 -5.10 -1.15
N ASP A 623 21.35 -4.84 -1.19
CA ASP A 623 22.03 -3.89 -0.28
C ASP A 623 21.88 -4.22 1.22
N ASP A 624 21.36 -5.41 1.57
CA ASP A 624 21.32 -5.93 2.94
C ASP A 624 22.74 -6.27 3.42
N GLY A 625 22.93 -6.40 4.74
CA GLY A 625 24.15 -6.90 5.34
C GLY A 625 24.60 -8.22 4.70
N PHE A 626 23.80 -9.26 4.91
CA PHE A 626 23.90 -10.57 4.24
C PHE A 626 22.66 -10.83 3.39
N GLY A 627 22.77 -11.65 2.33
CA GLY A 627 21.64 -11.97 1.45
C GLY A 627 20.66 -12.98 2.05
N PHE A 628 20.94 -14.26 1.82
CA PHE A 628 20.20 -15.40 2.36
C PHE A 628 21.07 -16.20 3.31
N GLY A 629 20.48 -16.88 4.29
CA GLY A 629 21.28 -17.81 5.07
C GLY A 629 20.61 -18.48 6.24
N VAL A 630 21.42 -19.32 6.88
CA VAL A 630 21.17 -19.82 8.21
C VAL A 630 22.25 -19.22 9.10
N ASP A 631 21.87 -18.34 10.01
CA ASP A 631 22.83 -17.68 10.91
C ASP A 631 23.38 -18.71 11.91
N GLN A 632 22.47 -19.56 12.40
CA GLN A 632 22.74 -20.65 13.32
C GLN A 632 21.66 -21.72 13.19
N GLY A 633 22.04 -22.99 13.09
CA GLY A 633 21.09 -24.11 13.00
C GLY A 633 20.82 -24.75 14.37
N PRO A 634 19.73 -25.53 14.49
CA PRO A 634 19.44 -26.27 15.72
C PRO A 634 20.62 -27.18 16.09
N SER A 635 20.92 -27.27 17.39
CA SER A 635 22.07 -28.05 17.88
C SER A 635 21.89 -29.56 17.70
N ASN A 636 20.66 -30.02 17.44
CA ASN A 636 20.32 -31.39 17.12
C ASN A 636 19.88 -31.53 15.66
N THR A 637 20.11 -32.69 15.08
CA THR A 637 19.65 -33.03 13.73
C THR A 637 18.30 -33.74 13.78
N ASN A 638 17.22 -33.04 14.11
CA ASN A 638 15.85 -33.60 14.08
C ASN A 638 15.18 -33.52 12.70
N GLY A 639 15.99 -33.35 11.65
CA GLY A 639 15.54 -33.25 10.27
C GLY A 639 15.05 -31.84 9.90
N GLY A 640 14.51 -31.72 8.69
CA GLY A 640 14.09 -30.45 8.10
C GLY A 640 14.79 -30.16 6.78
N MET A 641 14.31 -29.14 6.07
CA MET A 641 14.88 -28.71 4.81
C MET A 641 14.64 -27.22 4.55
N VAL A 642 15.67 -26.55 4.06
CA VAL A 642 15.58 -25.18 3.54
C VAL A 642 15.73 -25.24 2.03
N PHE A 643 14.80 -24.62 1.31
CA PHE A 643 14.84 -24.51 -0.15
C PHE A 643 15.06 -23.06 -0.55
N ILE A 644 16.01 -22.84 -1.46
CA ILE A 644 16.24 -21.55 -2.12
C ILE A 644 16.18 -21.80 -3.63
N SER A 645 15.23 -21.19 -4.33
CA SER A 645 15.09 -21.36 -5.77
C SER A 645 14.83 -20.06 -6.51
N ASP A 646 15.49 -19.87 -7.65
CA ASP A 646 15.33 -18.71 -8.53
C ASP A 646 15.45 -17.36 -7.79
N CYS A 647 16.41 -17.27 -6.86
CA CYS A 647 16.62 -16.10 -6.00
C CYS A 647 17.82 -15.26 -6.44
N TYR A 648 17.81 -13.98 -6.06
CA TYR A 648 18.85 -13.02 -6.39
C TYR A 648 19.38 -12.32 -5.14
N VAL A 649 20.68 -12.08 -5.10
CA VAL A 649 21.32 -11.22 -4.10
C VAL A 649 22.16 -10.18 -4.85
N ILE A 650 21.88 -8.91 -4.59
CA ILE A 650 22.51 -7.80 -5.30
C ILE A 650 23.19 -6.90 -4.29
N ASN A 651 24.49 -6.68 -4.46
CA ASN A 651 25.29 -5.76 -3.64
C ASN A 651 25.20 -6.01 -2.12
N PRO A 652 25.22 -7.26 -1.61
CA PRO A 652 25.20 -7.47 -0.17
C PRO A 652 26.46 -6.84 0.45
N LYS A 653 26.33 -6.28 1.65
CA LYS A 653 27.46 -5.64 2.35
C LYS A 653 28.58 -6.64 2.63
N THR A 654 28.22 -7.89 2.91
CA THR A 654 29.15 -8.99 3.16
C THR A 654 28.97 -10.08 2.11
N THR A 655 28.17 -11.11 2.41
CA THR A 655 28.09 -12.37 1.68
C THR A 655 26.70 -12.55 1.06
N GLY A 656 26.64 -13.20 -0.11
CA GLY A 656 25.37 -13.51 -0.79
C GLY A 656 24.57 -14.61 -0.09
N PHE A 657 25.21 -15.76 0.16
CA PHE A 657 24.64 -16.83 0.96
C PHE A 657 25.59 -17.23 2.10
N ALA A 658 25.08 -17.32 3.33
CA ALA A 658 25.84 -17.77 4.49
C ALA A 658 25.17 -18.95 5.20
N CYS A 659 25.95 -19.96 5.54
CA CYS A 659 25.57 -21.02 6.47
C CYS A 659 26.53 -21.01 7.66
N GLY A 660 26.06 -20.52 8.81
CA GLY A 660 26.78 -20.49 10.08
C GLY A 660 26.39 -21.68 10.96
N TRP A 661 27.38 -22.50 11.33
CA TRP A 661 27.29 -23.65 12.26
C TRP A 661 25.94 -24.39 12.31
N ALA A 662 25.40 -24.67 11.13
CA ALA A 662 24.12 -25.33 10.93
C ALA A 662 24.27 -26.60 10.08
N ASN A 663 23.94 -27.76 10.66
CA ASN A 663 23.92 -29.02 9.93
C ASN A 663 22.52 -29.35 9.41
N LEU A 664 21.86 -28.35 8.84
CA LEU A 664 20.49 -28.42 8.36
C LEU A 664 20.50 -28.70 6.85
N PRO A 665 19.75 -29.69 6.33
CA PRO A 665 19.66 -29.90 4.89
C PRO A 665 19.21 -28.64 4.14
N ILE A 666 20.05 -28.13 3.25
CA ILE A 666 19.79 -26.94 2.43
C ILE A 666 19.92 -27.32 0.96
N THR A 667 18.87 -27.04 0.17
CA THR A 667 18.88 -27.21 -1.28
C THR A 667 18.76 -25.86 -1.96
N ILE A 668 19.76 -25.52 -2.78
CA ILE A 668 19.79 -24.30 -3.58
C ILE A 668 19.72 -24.69 -5.06
N ASN A 669 18.76 -24.12 -5.79
CA ASN A 669 18.61 -24.32 -7.23
C ASN A 669 18.27 -23.00 -7.92
N GLY A 670 19.26 -22.30 -8.47
CA GLY A 670 19.06 -20.98 -9.08
C GLY A 670 19.27 -19.85 -8.07
N LEU A 671 20.52 -19.63 -7.64
CA LEU A 671 20.87 -18.47 -6.80
C LEU A 671 21.91 -17.62 -7.53
N ASN A 672 21.56 -16.36 -7.80
CA ASN A 672 22.47 -15.39 -8.44
C ASN A 672 22.95 -14.37 -7.41
N VAL A 673 24.24 -14.38 -7.10
CA VAL A 673 24.91 -13.41 -6.21
C VAL A 673 25.72 -12.45 -7.08
N ILE A 674 25.38 -11.17 -7.03
CA ILE A 674 25.97 -10.11 -7.87
C ILE A 674 26.66 -9.08 -6.97
N SER A 675 27.96 -8.91 -7.19
CA SER A 675 28.85 -7.98 -6.51
C SER A 675 28.77 -8.11 -4.97
N PRO A 676 29.12 -9.27 -4.39
CA PRO A 676 29.22 -9.38 -2.94
C PRO A 676 30.38 -8.55 -2.37
N ASN A 677 30.41 -8.41 -1.06
CA ASN A 677 31.45 -7.72 -0.28
C ASN A 677 31.47 -6.19 -0.42
N GLN A 678 30.31 -5.54 -0.39
CA GLN A 678 30.24 -4.08 -0.54
C GLN A 678 30.85 -3.28 0.62
N SER A 679 31.08 -3.91 1.77
CA SER A 679 31.82 -3.35 2.91
C SER A 679 33.33 -3.62 2.86
N SER A 680 33.85 -4.23 1.78
CA SER A 680 35.29 -4.48 1.60
C SER A 680 35.94 -5.25 2.75
N GLN A 681 35.25 -6.27 3.23
CA GLN A 681 35.77 -7.22 4.20
C GLN A 681 37.02 -7.90 3.66
N THR A 682 38.00 -8.14 4.54
CA THR A 682 39.26 -8.83 4.21
C THR A 682 39.24 -10.30 4.63
N SER A 683 38.29 -10.69 5.47
CA SER A 683 38.13 -12.07 5.93
C SER A 683 37.23 -12.86 4.97
N PRO A 684 37.66 -14.04 4.48
CA PRO A 684 36.90 -14.81 3.49
C PRO A 684 35.46 -15.14 3.88
N GLU A 685 35.19 -15.38 5.16
CA GLU A 685 33.85 -15.69 5.70
C GLU A 685 32.86 -14.51 5.65
N TYR A 686 33.34 -13.28 5.45
CA TYR A 686 32.51 -12.09 5.36
C TYR A 686 32.60 -11.37 4.00
N GLY A 687 33.44 -11.86 3.09
CA GLY A 687 33.72 -11.20 1.81
C GLY A 687 33.63 -12.08 0.58
N SER A 688 32.99 -13.25 0.68
CA SER A 688 32.85 -14.21 -0.43
C SER A 688 31.40 -14.28 -0.92
N GLY A 689 31.16 -14.85 -2.10
CA GLY A 689 29.80 -15.00 -2.62
C GLY A 689 28.95 -15.98 -1.81
N ILE A 690 29.48 -17.18 -1.61
CA ILE A 690 28.87 -18.25 -0.82
C ILE A 690 29.82 -18.66 0.30
N VAL A 691 29.31 -18.70 1.52
CA VAL A 691 30.09 -19.04 2.72
C VAL A 691 29.42 -20.18 3.48
N VAL A 692 30.23 -21.18 3.82
CA VAL A 692 29.92 -22.15 4.89
C VAL A 692 30.96 -21.94 5.97
N TYR A 693 30.52 -21.47 7.13
CA TYR A 693 31.37 -21.11 8.25
C TYR A 693 31.00 -21.92 9.49
N MET A 694 31.99 -22.63 10.03
CA MET A 694 31.88 -23.30 11.32
C MET A 694 32.71 -22.53 12.35
N GLY A 695 32.03 -21.98 13.36
CA GLY A 695 32.63 -21.14 14.40
C GLY A 695 32.11 -21.42 15.81
N ASP A 696 31.45 -22.56 16.03
CA ASP A 696 30.95 -22.98 17.34
C ASP A 696 31.41 -24.42 17.65
N SER A 697 31.61 -24.74 18.93
CA SER A 697 32.01 -26.08 19.38
C SER A 697 30.82 -27.03 19.42
N ASP A 698 31.09 -28.34 19.29
CA ASP A 698 30.09 -29.41 19.33
C ASP A 698 28.96 -29.27 18.28
N ARG A 699 29.26 -28.63 17.14
CA ARG A 699 28.31 -28.41 16.03
C ARG A 699 28.93 -28.68 14.66
N TYR A 700 28.07 -28.92 13.67
CA TYR A 700 28.47 -29.09 12.27
C TYR A 700 27.81 -28.04 11.38
N ALA A 701 28.47 -27.65 10.30
CA ALA A 701 27.92 -26.80 9.24
C ALA A 701 27.90 -27.59 7.94
N GLY A 702 26.84 -27.45 7.15
CA GLY A 702 26.79 -28.07 5.84
C GLY A 702 25.48 -28.78 5.58
N ASN A 703 25.52 -29.98 5.00
CA ASN A 703 24.39 -30.65 4.37
C ASN A 703 23.76 -29.79 3.26
N ILE A 704 24.60 -29.24 2.37
CA ILE A 704 24.17 -28.28 1.36
C ILE A 704 24.38 -28.87 -0.04
N MET A 705 23.29 -28.94 -0.81
CA MET A 705 23.31 -29.20 -2.24
C MET A 705 22.97 -27.90 -2.97
N ALA A 706 23.87 -27.40 -3.81
CA ALA A 706 23.67 -26.17 -4.56
C ALA A 706 23.94 -26.39 -6.04
N LYS A 707 22.95 -26.07 -6.89
CA LYS A 707 23.02 -26.14 -8.35
C LYS A 707 22.51 -24.85 -8.98
N ASN A 708 22.92 -24.61 -10.22
CA ASN A 708 22.57 -23.40 -10.96
C ASN A 708 22.87 -22.13 -10.13
N VAL A 709 24.01 -22.13 -9.44
CA VAL A 709 24.46 -20.98 -8.66
C VAL A 709 25.37 -20.13 -9.53
N CYS A 710 25.14 -18.82 -9.55
CA CYS A 710 26.06 -17.85 -10.15
C CYS A 710 26.61 -16.90 -9.08
N VAL A 711 27.92 -16.71 -9.04
CA VAL A 711 28.57 -15.68 -8.23
C VAL A 711 29.37 -14.77 -9.15
N GLU A 712 28.95 -13.53 -9.27
CA GLU A 712 29.61 -12.51 -10.08
C GLU A 712 30.16 -11.39 -9.20
N SER A 713 31.37 -10.94 -9.47
CA SER A 713 31.93 -9.70 -8.92
C SER A 713 32.23 -8.78 -10.09
N THR A 714 31.44 -7.72 -10.24
CA THR A 714 31.61 -6.73 -11.32
C THR A 714 32.55 -5.58 -10.92
N ASP A 715 32.96 -5.56 -9.66
CA ASP A 715 33.72 -4.51 -9.00
C ASP A 715 35.00 -5.04 -8.30
N ASP A 716 35.35 -6.30 -8.55
CA ASP A 716 36.52 -7.01 -8.00
C ASP A 716 36.60 -7.08 -6.45
N LYS A 717 35.51 -6.77 -5.73
CA LYS A 717 35.48 -6.78 -4.26
C LYS A 717 35.32 -8.17 -3.66
N ALA A 718 34.73 -9.12 -4.39
CA ALA A 718 34.58 -10.48 -3.89
C ALA A 718 35.96 -11.11 -3.64
N LEU A 719 36.16 -11.65 -2.44
CA LEU A 719 37.39 -12.36 -2.08
C LEU A 719 37.43 -13.72 -2.77
N TYR A 720 36.34 -14.49 -2.65
CA TYR A 720 36.18 -15.78 -3.30
C TYR A 720 34.73 -16.01 -3.77
N ALA A 721 34.55 -16.89 -4.76
CA ALA A 721 33.21 -17.31 -5.16
C ALA A 721 32.60 -18.24 -4.08
N VAL A 722 33.38 -19.21 -3.62
CA VAL A 722 33.01 -20.14 -2.54
C VAL A 722 34.03 -20.07 -1.40
N CYS A 723 33.55 -20.03 -0.16
CA CYS A 723 34.38 -20.09 1.04
C CYS A 723 33.88 -21.19 1.97
N LEU A 724 34.75 -22.16 2.26
CA LEU A 724 34.53 -23.20 3.26
C LEU A 724 35.53 -23.00 4.40
N LYS A 725 35.07 -22.47 5.54
CA LYS A 725 35.94 -22.10 6.65
C LYS A 725 35.49 -22.79 7.94
N ASN A 726 36.40 -23.52 8.57
CA ASN A 726 36.25 -24.05 9.93
C ASN A 726 37.20 -23.34 10.90
N ASP A 727 36.71 -22.80 11.99
CA ASP A 727 37.58 -22.32 13.07
C ASP A 727 38.22 -23.52 13.77
N SER A 728 39.54 -23.67 13.62
CA SER A 728 40.31 -24.78 14.15
C SER A 728 40.36 -24.83 15.68
N SER A 729 39.93 -23.79 16.37
CA SER A 729 39.82 -23.77 17.84
C SER A 729 38.55 -24.42 18.37
N MET A 730 37.57 -24.72 17.51
CA MET A 730 36.29 -25.32 17.90
C MET A 730 36.43 -26.83 18.07
N ALA A 731 36.09 -27.32 19.27
CA ALA A 731 36.15 -28.75 19.58
C ALA A 731 34.95 -29.49 18.99
N ASN A 732 35.14 -30.73 18.53
CA ASN A 732 34.09 -31.60 18.00
C ASN A 732 33.21 -30.97 16.90
N SER A 733 33.81 -30.09 16.09
CA SER A 733 33.11 -29.34 15.04
C SER A 733 33.72 -29.55 13.67
N GLY A 734 32.96 -29.30 12.61
CA GLY A 734 33.48 -29.30 11.25
C GLY A 734 32.43 -28.98 10.18
N ILE A 735 32.86 -29.09 8.93
CA ILE A 735 31.99 -28.92 7.75
C ILE A 735 31.64 -30.29 7.17
N GLU A 736 30.37 -30.55 6.90
CA GLU A 736 29.87 -31.86 6.45
C GLU A 736 29.04 -31.74 5.16
N ASN A 737 29.19 -32.69 4.22
CA ASN A 737 28.30 -32.88 3.06
C ASN A 737 28.04 -31.60 2.23
N ILE A 738 29.02 -31.24 1.40
CA ILE A 738 28.97 -30.11 0.46
C ILE A 738 28.92 -30.63 -0.97
N ASP A 739 27.90 -30.25 -1.75
CA ASP A 739 27.81 -30.52 -3.19
C ASP A 739 27.40 -29.27 -3.96
N PHE A 740 28.38 -28.53 -4.47
CA PHE A 740 28.21 -27.25 -5.15
C PHE A 740 28.54 -27.33 -6.64
N GLU A 741 27.67 -26.74 -7.46
CA GLU A 741 27.90 -26.43 -8.86
C GLU A 741 27.73 -24.92 -9.06
N VAL A 742 28.83 -24.23 -9.39
CA VAL A 742 28.93 -22.77 -9.39
C VAL A 742 29.45 -22.25 -10.73
N THR A 743 28.82 -21.20 -11.25
CA THR A 743 29.36 -20.37 -12.34
C THR A 743 29.89 -19.07 -11.74
N THR A 744 31.03 -18.58 -12.21
CA THR A 744 31.60 -17.33 -11.70
C THR A 744 32.51 -16.63 -12.70
N ASN A 745 32.57 -15.31 -12.64
CA ASN A 745 33.52 -14.49 -13.39
C ASN A 745 34.83 -14.21 -12.61
N LEU A 746 34.95 -14.71 -11.37
CA LEU A 746 36.14 -14.47 -10.57
C LEU A 746 37.36 -15.19 -11.18
N PRO A 747 38.58 -14.61 -11.03
CA PRO A 747 39.83 -15.26 -11.39
C PRO A 747 39.98 -16.66 -10.79
N ASN A 748 40.72 -17.55 -11.46
CA ASN A 748 40.82 -18.96 -11.09
C ASN A 748 41.42 -19.19 -9.68
N ASP A 749 42.28 -18.29 -9.21
CA ASP A 749 42.84 -18.27 -7.85
C ASP A 749 41.88 -17.73 -6.76
N LYS A 750 40.75 -17.14 -7.18
CA LYS A 750 39.67 -16.64 -6.30
C LYS A 750 38.39 -17.48 -6.38
N ARG A 751 38.38 -18.61 -7.06
CA ARG A 751 37.15 -19.42 -7.17
C ARG A 751 36.76 -20.09 -5.86
N MET A 752 37.74 -20.51 -5.06
CA MET A 752 37.47 -21.21 -3.81
C MET A 752 38.51 -20.89 -2.72
N PHE A 753 38.00 -20.69 -1.51
CA PHE A 753 38.77 -20.75 -0.28
C PHE A 753 38.35 -21.97 0.53
N LYS A 754 39.34 -22.70 1.05
CA LYS A 754 39.16 -23.83 1.95
C LYS A 754 40.30 -23.84 2.96
N ASN A 755 39.99 -24.03 4.25
CA ASN A 755 41.00 -24.11 5.30
C ASN A 755 41.10 -25.52 5.91
N GLU A 756 41.75 -25.66 7.08
CA GLU A 756 42.23 -26.95 7.60
C GLU A 756 41.16 -28.01 7.91
N GLY A 757 39.89 -27.62 8.08
CA GLY A 757 38.82 -28.53 8.50
C GLY A 757 38.73 -28.70 10.01
N PRO A 758 38.08 -29.77 10.51
CA PRO A 758 37.81 -31.02 9.80
C PRO A 758 36.63 -30.97 8.81
N PHE A 759 36.69 -31.83 7.79
CA PHE A 759 35.64 -32.04 6.80
C PHE A 759 35.13 -33.48 6.88
N TYR A 760 33.82 -33.63 6.88
CA TYR A 760 33.14 -34.92 6.99
C TYR A 760 32.23 -35.17 5.77
N GLY A 761 31.88 -36.44 5.56
CA GLY A 761 31.02 -36.79 4.43
C GLY A 761 31.69 -36.46 3.10
N TYR A 762 30.94 -35.95 2.13
CA TYR A 762 31.48 -35.54 0.81
C TYR A 762 31.72 -34.02 0.74
N CYS A 763 32.70 -33.60 -0.06
CA CYS A 763 33.00 -32.21 -0.38
C CYS A 763 33.31 -32.09 -1.88
N ASN A 764 32.24 -31.88 -2.65
CA ASN A 764 32.25 -31.74 -4.10
C ASN A 764 32.01 -30.27 -4.44
N VAL A 765 32.97 -29.63 -5.09
CA VAL A 765 32.80 -28.31 -5.68
C VAL A 765 33.16 -28.43 -7.16
N ARG A 766 32.24 -28.03 -8.04
CA ARG A 766 32.38 -28.08 -9.49
C ARG A 766 32.08 -26.71 -10.08
N PHE A 767 32.82 -26.35 -11.13
CA PHE A 767 32.61 -25.12 -11.88
C PHE A 767 32.13 -25.45 -13.29
N ALA A 768 31.01 -24.86 -13.72
CA ALA A 768 30.36 -25.21 -14.98
C ALA A 768 31.21 -24.90 -16.22
N ASP A 769 32.18 -23.98 -16.10
CA ASP A 769 33.08 -23.56 -17.16
C ASP A 769 34.42 -24.32 -17.20
N GLU A 770 34.60 -25.34 -16.35
CA GLU A 770 35.81 -26.20 -16.31
C GLU A 770 37.13 -25.39 -16.29
N PRO A 771 37.34 -24.54 -15.26
CA PRO A 771 38.41 -23.54 -15.24
C PRO A 771 39.81 -24.14 -15.20
N VAL A 772 40.77 -23.42 -15.77
CA VAL A 772 42.17 -23.83 -15.90
C VAL A 772 43.10 -22.92 -15.10
N TYR A 773 43.74 -23.44 -14.07
CA TYR A 773 44.78 -22.76 -13.30
C TYR A 773 46.18 -23.15 -13.79
N ASP A 774 46.88 -22.20 -14.40
CA ASP A 774 48.28 -22.36 -14.83
C ASP A 774 49.22 -22.04 -13.65
N THR A 775 50.01 -23.00 -13.18
CA THR A 775 51.04 -22.78 -12.15
C THR A 775 52.46 -22.90 -12.72
N THR A 776 53.34 -22.00 -12.30
CA THR A 776 54.77 -22.03 -12.65
C THR A 776 55.65 -22.57 -11.53
N VAL A 777 55.06 -22.92 -10.39
CA VAL A 777 55.75 -23.39 -9.17
C VAL A 777 55.05 -24.62 -8.60
N SER A 778 55.78 -25.36 -7.76
CA SER A 778 55.22 -26.46 -6.97
C SER A 778 54.15 -25.96 -5.99
N LEU A 779 53.07 -26.71 -5.82
CA LEU A 779 52.00 -26.43 -4.86
C LEU A 779 52.07 -27.45 -3.72
N ASN A 780 52.15 -26.96 -2.49
CA ASN A 780 51.96 -27.82 -1.32
C ASN A 780 50.46 -28.17 -1.15
N ALA A 781 50.14 -29.09 -0.24
CA ALA A 781 48.77 -29.57 -0.06
C ALA A 781 47.74 -28.47 0.32
N ALA A 782 48.17 -27.46 1.08
CA ALA A 782 47.31 -26.33 1.45
C ALA A 782 47.09 -25.33 0.30
N ALA A 783 48.03 -25.24 -0.64
CA ALA A 783 47.85 -24.45 -1.85
C ALA A 783 46.97 -25.19 -2.87
N ALA A 784 47.19 -26.51 -3.03
CA ALA A 784 46.46 -27.33 -3.98
C ALA A 784 44.95 -27.40 -3.69
N GLU A 785 44.53 -27.44 -2.43
CA GLU A 785 43.10 -27.56 -2.06
C GLU A 785 42.20 -26.40 -2.51
N LYS A 786 42.78 -25.24 -2.85
CA LYS A 786 42.04 -24.08 -3.38
C LYS A 786 41.56 -24.30 -4.83
N PHE A 787 42.07 -25.33 -5.49
CA PHE A 787 41.83 -25.62 -6.91
C PHE A 787 41.01 -26.89 -7.12
N ILE A 788 40.26 -27.35 -6.09
CA ILE A 788 39.27 -28.42 -6.23
C ILE A 788 38.28 -28.05 -7.34
N GLY A 789 37.96 -29.00 -8.22
CA GLY A 789 37.04 -28.78 -9.34
C GLY A 789 37.64 -27.96 -10.48
N GLN A 790 38.96 -27.68 -10.46
CA GLN A 790 39.67 -27.00 -11.54
C GLN A 790 40.70 -27.92 -12.21
N THR A 791 41.12 -27.52 -13.42
CA THR A 791 42.25 -28.12 -14.12
C THR A 791 43.53 -27.38 -13.80
N ILE A 792 44.51 -28.06 -13.19
CA ILE A 792 45.84 -27.50 -12.90
C ILE A 792 46.80 -27.85 -14.04
N THR A 793 47.55 -26.86 -14.56
CA THR A 793 48.59 -27.06 -15.57
C THR A 793 49.94 -26.53 -15.13
N ASN A 794 51.03 -27.05 -15.72
CA ASN A 794 52.38 -26.53 -15.53
C ASN A 794 52.80 -25.52 -16.62
N LYS A 795 51.84 -24.88 -17.29
CA LYS A 795 52.14 -23.94 -18.36
C LYS A 795 52.99 -22.78 -17.84
N GLY A 796 54.12 -22.53 -18.50
CA GLY A 796 55.07 -21.49 -18.11
C GLY A 796 56.06 -21.90 -17.01
N ALA A 797 56.00 -23.13 -16.48
CA ALA A 797 56.97 -23.61 -15.51
C ALA A 797 58.38 -23.71 -16.13
N ALA A 798 59.37 -23.10 -15.47
CA ALA A 798 60.77 -23.12 -15.90
C ALA A 798 61.54 -24.38 -15.44
N ASN A 799 61.00 -25.12 -14.48
CA ASN A 799 61.54 -26.38 -13.95
C ASN A 799 60.40 -27.37 -13.74
N ASP A 800 60.73 -28.62 -13.42
CA ASP A 800 59.75 -29.61 -12.97
C ASP A 800 59.00 -29.09 -11.74
N ILE A 801 57.70 -29.36 -11.68
CA ILE A 801 56.85 -28.95 -10.54
C ILE A 801 56.26 -30.17 -9.84
N THR A 802 55.96 -29.99 -8.55
CA THR A 802 55.25 -30.98 -7.73
C THR A 802 53.95 -30.38 -7.22
N ILE A 803 52.84 -31.09 -7.42
CA ILE A 803 51.56 -30.80 -6.80
C ILE A 803 51.34 -31.84 -5.69
N SER A 804 51.43 -31.40 -4.44
CA SER A 804 51.23 -32.28 -3.29
C SER A 804 49.74 -32.33 -2.92
N LEU A 805 49.22 -33.55 -2.71
CA LEU A 805 47.87 -33.86 -2.25
C LEU A 805 47.95 -34.79 -1.02
N THR A 806 48.93 -34.52 -0.16
CA THR A 806 49.35 -35.36 0.97
C THR A 806 48.65 -35.03 2.29
N SER A 807 47.57 -34.25 2.25
CA SER A 807 46.80 -33.89 3.43
C SER A 807 45.32 -34.27 3.29
N ALA A 808 44.67 -34.54 4.43
CA ALA A 808 43.23 -34.80 4.48
C ALA A 808 42.40 -33.63 3.92
N LYS A 809 42.96 -32.41 3.95
CA LYS A 809 42.33 -31.21 3.42
C LYS A 809 42.20 -31.29 1.89
N SER A 810 43.28 -31.61 1.20
CA SER A 810 43.27 -31.84 -0.25
C SER A 810 42.50 -33.11 -0.62
N ALA A 811 42.50 -34.14 0.24
CA ALA A 811 41.91 -35.45 -0.01
C ALA A 811 40.50 -35.62 0.59
N SER A 812 39.73 -34.54 0.78
CA SER A 812 38.34 -34.64 1.25
C SER A 812 37.51 -35.50 0.27
N LYS A 813 36.62 -36.35 0.79
CA LYS A 813 35.88 -37.33 -0.03
C LYS A 813 35.09 -36.61 -1.13
N GLY A 814 35.24 -37.09 -2.35
CA GLY A 814 34.56 -36.56 -3.53
C GLY A 814 35.26 -35.38 -4.20
N SER A 815 36.26 -34.78 -3.56
CA SER A 815 37.09 -33.75 -4.21
C SER A 815 37.75 -34.29 -5.47
N GLU A 816 37.68 -33.51 -6.55
CA GLU A 816 38.23 -33.83 -7.86
C GLU A 816 39.33 -32.86 -8.25
N PHE A 817 40.37 -33.40 -8.88
CA PHE A 817 41.42 -32.63 -9.53
C PHE A 817 41.64 -33.15 -10.94
N THR A 818 41.86 -32.22 -11.87
CA THR A 818 42.34 -32.55 -13.22
C THR A 818 43.71 -31.92 -13.42
N PHE A 819 44.66 -32.69 -13.94
CA PHE A 819 46.02 -32.24 -14.22
C PHE A 819 46.30 -32.36 -15.71
N ILE A 820 46.91 -31.33 -16.32
CA ILE A 820 47.36 -31.39 -17.72
C ILE A 820 48.79 -30.85 -17.83
N VAL A 821 49.68 -31.65 -18.43
CA VAL A 821 51.03 -31.21 -18.75
C VAL A 821 51.00 -30.31 -20.00
N LYS A 822 51.44 -29.07 -19.87
CA LYS A 822 51.48 -28.03 -20.90
C LYS A 822 52.89 -27.48 -21.17
N ALA A 823 53.86 -27.78 -20.32
CA ALA A 823 55.28 -27.46 -20.53
C ALA A 823 56.12 -28.74 -20.68
N ALA A 824 57.32 -28.62 -21.25
CA ALA A 824 58.25 -29.74 -21.44
C ALA A 824 58.87 -30.22 -20.11
N ASN A 825 58.98 -29.33 -19.13
CA ASN A 825 59.33 -29.68 -17.77
C ASN A 825 58.22 -30.56 -17.15
N GLY A 826 58.58 -31.52 -16.33
CA GLY A 826 57.66 -32.51 -15.77
C GLY A 826 56.70 -31.96 -14.71
N MET A 827 55.62 -32.72 -14.48
CA MET A 827 54.69 -32.52 -13.38
C MET A 827 54.64 -33.81 -12.56
N THR A 828 54.91 -33.68 -11.26
CA THR A 828 54.74 -34.74 -10.26
C THR A 828 53.48 -34.49 -9.46
N ILE A 829 52.63 -35.50 -9.32
CA ILE A 829 51.50 -35.50 -8.37
C ILE A 829 51.92 -36.35 -7.18
N ASP A 830 52.24 -35.71 -6.06
CA ASP A 830 52.66 -36.37 -4.82
C ASP A 830 51.43 -36.61 -3.92
N MET A 831 51.17 -37.88 -3.62
CA MET A 831 50.04 -38.34 -2.82
C MET A 831 50.53 -39.24 -1.67
N THR A 832 51.76 -39.02 -1.19
CA THR A 832 52.28 -39.69 0.01
C THR A 832 51.27 -39.63 1.16
N GLY A 833 50.91 -40.80 1.70
CA GLY A 833 49.88 -40.95 2.74
C GLY A 833 48.47 -41.26 2.24
N PHE A 834 48.16 -41.05 0.95
CA PHE A 834 46.84 -41.27 0.33
C PHE A 834 47.02 -41.99 -1.01
N SER A 835 47.02 -43.33 -1.03
CA SER A 835 47.37 -44.09 -2.24
C SER A 835 46.41 -43.81 -3.41
N LEU A 836 46.93 -43.76 -4.64
CA LEU A 836 46.11 -43.70 -5.87
C LEU A 836 45.78 -45.11 -6.36
N LEU A 837 44.49 -45.36 -6.61
CA LEU A 837 43.93 -46.64 -7.03
C LEU A 837 43.44 -46.60 -8.50
N PRO A 838 43.60 -47.70 -9.26
CA PRO A 838 44.29 -48.95 -8.90
C PRO A 838 45.82 -48.80 -8.96
N GLY A 839 46.57 -49.51 -8.09
CA GLY A 839 48.03 -49.61 -8.19
C GLY A 839 48.83 -49.23 -6.94
N ASN A 840 48.19 -48.68 -5.89
CA ASN A 840 48.83 -48.33 -4.61
C ASN A 840 50.09 -47.47 -4.73
N LYS A 841 50.16 -46.62 -5.76
CA LYS A 841 51.26 -45.66 -5.94
C LYS A 841 50.97 -44.39 -5.14
N THR A 842 52.03 -43.77 -4.62
CA THR A 842 51.97 -42.52 -3.85
C THR A 842 52.56 -41.33 -4.61
N SER A 843 53.02 -41.51 -5.85
CA SER A 843 53.52 -40.44 -6.71
C SER A 843 53.31 -40.83 -8.18
N TYR A 844 52.98 -39.85 -9.02
CA TYR A 844 52.85 -39.99 -10.47
C TYR A 844 53.58 -38.87 -11.19
N TYR A 845 54.37 -39.21 -12.21
CA TYR A 845 55.14 -38.24 -12.98
C TYR A 845 54.82 -38.28 -14.47
N SER A 846 54.74 -37.11 -15.11
CA SER A 846 54.70 -36.97 -16.57
C SER A 846 55.41 -35.71 -17.04
N ASN A 847 56.19 -35.82 -18.11
CA ASN A 847 56.76 -34.69 -18.87
C ASN A 847 56.29 -34.64 -20.32
N ILE A 848 55.30 -35.47 -20.67
CA ILE A 848 54.75 -35.50 -22.03
C ILE A 848 53.64 -34.47 -22.12
N THR A 849 53.87 -33.41 -22.90
CA THR A 849 52.85 -32.39 -23.16
C THR A 849 51.58 -33.02 -23.73
N GLY A 850 50.43 -32.68 -23.15
CA GLY A 850 49.13 -33.25 -23.49
C GLY A 850 48.69 -34.42 -22.59
N SER A 851 49.57 -34.98 -21.75
CA SER A 851 49.15 -35.95 -20.73
C SER A 851 48.15 -35.34 -19.76
N LYS A 852 47.06 -36.06 -19.49
CA LYS A 852 45.98 -35.67 -18.59
C LYS A 852 45.75 -36.74 -17.52
N LEU A 853 45.56 -36.31 -16.29
CA LEU A 853 45.18 -37.19 -15.18
C LEU A 853 44.04 -36.54 -14.41
N LYS A 854 42.88 -37.20 -14.36
CA LYS A 854 41.76 -36.80 -13.50
C LYS A 854 41.65 -37.79 -12.35
N ILE A 855 41.63 -37.28 -11.14
CA ILE A 855 41.50 -38.09 -9.92
C ILE A 855 40.35 -37.61 -9.05
N ARG A 856 39.82 -38.53 -8.24
CA ARG A 856 38.79 -38.26 -7.23
C ARG A 856 39.16 -38.92 -5.91
N SER A 857 39.03 -38.20 -4.80
CA SER A 857 39.26 -38.78 -3.48
C SER A 857 38.02 -39.55 -2.99
N ASN A 858 38.19 -40.64 -2.24
CA ASN A 858 37.12 -41.25 -1.43
C ASN A 858 37.19 -40.86 0.05
N GLY A 859 38.12 -39.98 0.43
CA GLY A 859 38.40 -39.55 1.81
C GLY A 859 39.63 -40.22 2.44
N THR A 860 40.06 -41.37 1.89
CA THR A 860 41.21 -42.15 2.39
C THR A 860 42.27 -42.35 1.32
N ASN A 861 41.83 -42.52 0.08
CA ASN A 861 42.66 -42.79 -1.08
C ASN A 861 42.14 -41.99 -2.27
N TRP A 862 43.01 -41.80 -3.26
CA TRP A 862 42.65 -41.24 -4.54
C TRP A 862 42.28 -42.35 -5.53
N PHE A 863 41.45 -42.04 -6.52
CA PHE A 863 41.09 -42.93 -7.62
C PHE A 863 41.31 -42.25 -8.95
N ILE A 864 41.89 -42.96 -9.91
CA ILE A 864 41.97 -42.50 -11.29
C ILE A 864 40.56 -42.54 -11.88
N VAL A 865 40.05 -41.36 -12.24
CA VAL A 865 38.79 -41.21 -12.99
C VAL A 865 39.06 -41.25 -14.49
N GLU A 866 40.18 -40.66 -14.92
CA GLU A 866 40.58 -40.58 -16.32
C GLU A 866 42.11 -40.46 -16.41
N GLN A 867 42.73 -41.18 -17.35
CA GLN A 867 44.16 -41.05 -17.64
C GLN A 867 44.36 -41.06 -19.16
N ILE A 868 45.02 -40.02 -19.67
CA ILE A 868 45.42 -39.88 -21.07
C ILE A 868 46.92 -39.59 -21.12
N GLY A 869 47.62 -40.27 -22.02
CA GLY A 869 49.08 -40.16 -22.13
C GLY A 869 49.82 -40.95 -21.04
N THR A 870 51.09 -40.63 -20.84
CA THR A 870 51.98 -41.40 -19.97
C THR A 870 52.09 -40.73 -18.60
N TRP A 871 51.66 -41.44 -17.56
CA TRP A 871 51.90 -41.11 -16.15
C TRP A 871 52.58 -42.31 -15.49
N GLN A 872 53.82 -42.14 -15.03
CA GLN A 872 54.67 -43.21 -14.47
C GLN A 872 54.63 -43.22 -12.96
#